data_AF-A0A2V7XSF6-F1
#
_entry.id   AF-A0A2V7XSF6-F1
#
_cell.length_a   1.000
_cell.length_b   1.000
_cell.length_c   1.000
_cell.angle_alpha   90.00
_cell.angle_beta   90.00
_cell.angle_gamma   90.00
#
_symmetry.space_group_name_H-M   'P 1'
#
loop_
_entity.id
_entity.type
_entity.pdbx_description
1 polymer ?
#
loop_
_entity_poly.entity_id
_entity_poly.type
_entity_poly.pdbx_seq_one_letter_code
_entity_poly.pdbx_strand_id
1 'polypeptide(L)'
;MRRFVLLAVLLCLPSAARAAQPQFWQLEGARDFLDGETEGLSIDSQGRMRLAPASRLVDDPEAPYVWSLARDGEGRLYVGTGNEGKVFRVEGGKATLLFDAPELEVHALAVGKDGRLYAGTSPDGKVYAIDRSGTSEVYFDPPDKYIWAMAFDDQGRLLVATGAEGRIHRVTAKDKSEVLFTSPEGHITALVADGGGNVYAGSTPGGVLYRIDRAGKVFVLHDSPYREVKAIDLAADGSLWAALVDGKELGESRPAPVVPSGTGAPPVGEVTVTESFSLAGPPAPAASPSPRPIEPLRTGSAKGAVVRVSPTGEVDLVWTSNEEMPHALVATEDGVLLGTGNKGKIYRLRADRTWTMVSSFPAEQVTSLVRAKTGEVFLATSNPGKVHALEAAPGIKGTFTSKPRDTDTVSSWGRVRWEGELPAGTEIQVQSRSGNTTTPDSTWSAWSAPYTEGRGTPIASESARFLQLRVTLLGKQAHSPVLDTLVAAYLQRNLRPQIQTITVHPPGEVFQKPISLSGDVDILGLDEPRSPDGRPAQAARPSAAPSATAYSRRLYQKGVQTFSWKAEDPNGDTLAYEVYYRPVSDSRWRLLKKGFTDAVLAWDTTTVPNGRYVIKVIASDSPSNPAGMALSGEKESVPFDVDNTPPLVQVTLAARSPARVHVLVKDDSSIIRKTEYSVDGGKWQRSRRVASLNVLLLRVGALGDVLLLRGAVAALRAAGHGVSVLAPAAAGAALVGPGAGEVDAALPWEAAAVASLLALEGPIAPEIAHALSPFQAVVAYTGNAALAHALKTTGAEVIAHPPLPPEAGPHAGRWLAQAVAVLGADPATVPPTMRATGEEEESARPWLDRLGPGFLALHPGSGSPRKNWPAERFGTVVDAIAGGRPWLLIEGPADAEAARPLLGLPGVIHVRELPPRVLGAVLARAGLYVGNDSGVSHLAGAWDAPTLALFGPTDPRQWAPVGPRVTVVASPEGTMHGIEAGVVIARAREIV
;
A
#
# COMPACT_ATOMS: atom_id res chain seq x y z
N MET A 1 62.86 38.01 -31.10
CA MET A 1 62.55 36.79 -30.31
C MET A 1 61.94 37.09 -28.93
N ARG A 2 60.90 37.94 -28.82
CA ARG A 2 60.21 38.20 -27.52
C ARG A 2 58.68 38.34 -27.61
N ARG A 3 58.06 38.04 -28.76
CA ARG A 3 56.59 38.11 -28.93
C ARG A 3 55.91 36.75 -29.19
N PHE A 4 56.66 35.66 -29.34
CA PHE A 4 56.10 34.31 -29.58
C PHE A 4 55.96 33.43 -28.32
N VAL A 5 56.41 33.91 -27.15
CA VAL A 5 56.37 33.12 -25.90
C VAL A 5 55.13 33.45 -25.04
N LEU A 6 54.46 34.59 -25.26
CA LEU A 6 53.26 34.94 -24.47
C LEU A 6 51.96 34.31 -24.98
N LEU A 7 51.90 33.86 -26.25
CA LEU A 7 50.66 33.26 -26.80
C LEU A 7 50.53 31.74 -26.56
N ALA A 8 51.63 31.07 -26.22
CA ALA A 8 51.64 29.61 -25.98
C ALA A 8 51.36 29.22 -24.52
N VAL A 9 51.39 30.17 -23.57
CA VAL A 9 51.12 29.90 -22.14
C VAL A 9 49.64 30.09 -21.77
N LEU A 10 48.82 30.72 -22.64
CA LEU A 10 47.38 30.90 -22.44
C LEU A 10 46.50 29.77 -23.02
N LEU A 11 47.08 28.77 -23.69
CA LEU A 11 46.36 27.68 -24.36
C LEU A 11 46.55 26.29 -23.71
N CYS A 12 47.12 26.21 -22.51
CA CYS A 12 47.34 24.94 -21.79
C CYS A 12 46.95 24.99 -20.31
N LEU A 13 45.87 25.72 -19.97
CA LEU A 13 45.11 25.41 -18.77
C LEU A 13 43.89 24.59 -19.22
N PRO A 14 43.81 23.29 -18.90
CA PRO A 14 42.54 22.58 -18.95
C PRO A 14 41.68 23.15 -17.83
N SER A 15 41.03 24.28 -18.10
CA SER A 15 39.85 24.68 -17.34
C SER A 15 38.84 23.59 -17.60
N ALA A 16 38.71 22.65 -16.66
CA ALA A 16 37.63 21.69 -16.63
C ALA A 16 36.32 22.47 -16.46
N ALA A 17 35.79 23.00 -17.56
CA ALA A 17 34.49 23.62 -17.62
C ALA A 17 33.47 22.49 -17.41
N ARG A 18 33.06 22.28 -16.15
CA ARG A 18 31.99 21.35 -15.79
C ARG A 18 30.67 22.02 -16.15
N ALA A 19 29.97 21.51 -17.16
CA ALA A 19 28.66 22.00 -17.56
C ALA A 19 27.58 21.14 -16.91
N ALA A 20 26.49 21.76 -16.45
CA ALA A 20 25.32 21.03 -15.95
C ALA A 20 24.72 20.16 -17.08
N GLN A 21 24.38 18.91 -16.78
CA GLN A 21 23.87 17.97 -17.78
C GLN A 21 22.36 18.20 -18.01
N PRO A 22 21.92 18.47 -19.25
CA PRO A 22 20.49 18.57 -19.55
C PRO A 22 19.82 17.19 -19.49
N GLN A 23 18.59 17.15 -19.01
CA GLN A 23 17.72 15.98 -19.07
C GLN A 23 16.86 16.01 -20.35
N PHE A 24 16.41 14.83 -20.80
CA PHE A 24 15.62 14.69 -22.02
C PHE A 24 14.32 13.95 -21.71
N TRP A 25 13.20 14.61 -21.96
CA TRP A 25 11.89 13.97 -22.03
C TRP A 25 11.65 13.52 -23.47
N GLN A 26 11.67 12.21 -23.69
CA GLN A 26 11.46 11.57 -24.97
C GLN A 26 10.09 10.88 -24.96
N LEU A 27 9.28 11.18 -25.97
CA LEU A 27 8.05 10.47 -26.30
C LEU A 27 8.36 9.59 -27.51
N GLU A 28 8.40 8.29 -27.29
CA GLU A 28 8.73 7.28 -28.31
C GLU A 28 7.92 6.00 -28.07
N GLY A 29 7.44 5.40 -29.16
CA GLY A 29 6.69 4.17 -29.07
C GLY A 29 5.20 4.37 -28.75
N ALA A 30 4.42 3.31 -28.93
CA ALA A 30 2.96 3.42 -28.94
C ALA A 30 2.36 3.79 -27.57
N ARG A 31 2.99 3.36 -26.47
CA ARG A 31 2.52 3.65 -25.11
C ARG A 31 2.53 5.14 -24.80
N ASP A 32 3.61 5.83 -25.12
CA ASP A 32 3.78 7.25 -24.83
C ASP A 32 2.75 8.12 -25.59
N PHE A 33 2.47 7.77 -26.84
CA PHE A 33 1.47 8.49 -27.64
C PHE A 33 0.03 8.10 -27.29
N LEU A 34 -0.24 6.85 -26.87
CA LEU A 34 -1.57 6.44 -26.42
C LEU A 34 -1.97 6.98 -25.05
N ASP A 35 -0.98 7.38 -24.23
CA ASP A 35 -1.23 7.97 -22.91
C ASP A 35 -1.71 9.43 -23.00
N GLY A 36 -1.48 10.10 -24.13
CA GLY A 36 -1.99 11.44 -24.41
C GLY A 36 -3.38 11.46 -25.06
N GLU A 37 -3.85 12.68 -25.34
CA GLU A 37 -5.11 12.92 -26.05
C GLU A 37 -4.83 12.99 -27.56
N THR A 38 -5.55 12.19 -28.34
CA THR A 38 -5.43 12.13 -29.79
C THR A 38 -6.74 12.50 -30.46
N GLU A 39 -6.67 13.33 -31.50
CA GLU A 39 -7.80 13.67 -32.36
C GLU A 39 -7.36 13.59 -33.83
N GLY A 40 -8.06 12.78 -34.65
CA GLY A 40 -7.74 12.64 -36.07
C GLY A 40 -6.38 12.00 -36.36
N LEU A 41 -5.88 11.17 -35.44
CA LEU A 41 -4.57 10.52 -35.53
C LEU A 41 -4.68 9.00 -35.43
N SER A 42 -3.77 8.32 -36.13
CA SER A 42 -3.56 6.89 -36.06
C SER A 42 -2.17 6.60 -35.47
N ILE A 43 -2.07 5.58 -34.63
CA ILE A 43 -0.83 5.17 -33.96
C ILE A 43 -0.66 3.66 -34.17
N ASP A 44 0.44 3.26 -34.80
CA ASP A 44 0.75 1.84 -35.00
C ASP A 44 1.45 1.21 -33.77
N SER A 45 1.56 -0.12 -33.76
CA SER A 45 2.23 -0.87 -32.69
C SER A 45 3.70 -0.52 -32.46
N GLN A 46 4.36 0.17 -33.40
CA GLN A 46 5.74 0.67 -33.25
C GLN A 46 5.77 2.10 -32.69
N GLY A 47 4.61 2.75 -32.53
CA GLY A 47 4.50 4.11 -32.05
C GLY A 47 4.60 5.18 -33.12
N ARG A 48 4.48 4.83 -34.40
CA ARG A 48 4.49 5.83 -35.46
C ARG A 48 3.13 6.47 -35.58
N MET A 49 3.09 7.79 -35.45
CA MET A 49 1.86 8.57 -35.46
C MET A 49 1.64 9.21 -36.83
N ARG A 50 0.46 9.00 -37.41
CA ARG A 50 0.04 9.50 -38.73
C ARG A 50 -1.37 10.07 -38.64
N LEU A 51 -1.84 10.72 -39.70
CA LEU A 51 -3.24 11.12 -39.82
C LEU A 51 -4.14 9.88 -39.89
N ALA A 52 -5.19 9.89 -39.08
CA ALA A 52 -6.23 8.86 -39.15
C ALA A 52 -6.94 8.91 -40.51
N PRO A 53 -7.58 7.81 -40.93
CA PRO A 53 -8.58 7.86 -42.00
C PRO A 53 -9.62 8.94 -41.71
N ALA A 54 -10.04 9.67 -42.73
CA ALA A 54 -11.06 10.69 -42.58
C ALA A 54 -12.36 10.03 -42.08
N SER A 55 -13.02 10.71 -41.15
CA SER A 55 -14.31 10.29 -40.61
C SER A 55 -15.36 11.31 -41.02
N ARG A 56 -16.43 10.83 -41.63
CA ARG A 56 -17.59 11.64 -41.98
C ARG A 56 -18.73 11.31 -41.02
N LEU A 57 -19.28 12.33 -40.36
CA LEU A 57 -20.55 12.17 -39.64
C LEU A 57 -21.64 11.88 -40.67
N VAL A 58 -22.27 10.71 -40.55
CA VAL A 58 -23.35 10.29 -41.43
C VAL A 58 -24.67 10.85 -40.93
N ASP A 59 -24.90 10.79 -39.63
CA ASP A 59 -26.11 11.29 -38.97
C ASP A 59 -25.91 11.46 -37.45
N ASP A 60 -26.71 12.33 -36.84
CA ASP A 60 -26.86 12.49 -35.39
C ASP A 60 -28.32 12.20 -35.03
N PRO A 61 -28.63 10.99 -34.52
CA PRO A 61 -30.01 10.60 -34.21
C PRO A 61 -30.58 11.34 -32.98
N GLU A 62 -29.83 12.26 -32.38
CA GLU A 62 -30.14 12.97 -31.12
C GLU A 62 -30.40 12.03 -29.94
N ALA A 63 -29.93 10.78 -30.05
CA ALA A 63 -30.05 9.76 -29.02
C ALA A 63 -28.74 9.65 -28.22
N PRO A 64 -28.78 9.53 -26.87
CA PRO A 64 -27.58 9.34 -26.07
C PRO A 64 -26.87 8.01 -26.37
N TYR A 65 -27.64 6.99 -26.76
CA TYR A 65 -27.15 5.64 -27.05
C TYR A 65 -27.58 5.17 -28.43
N VAL A 66 -26.63 4.61 -29.18
CA VAL A 66 -26.87 3.86 -30.40
C VAL A 66 -26.25 2.49 -30.19
N TRP A 67 -27.07 1.44 -30.11
CA TRP A 67 -26.57 0.10 -29.76
C TRP A 67 -26.24 -0.77 -30.95
N SER A 68 -27.02 -0.66 -32.02
CA SER A 68 -26.96 -1.60 -33.13
C SER A 68 -27.01 -0.90 -34.47
N LEU A 69 -26.25 -1.45 -35.42
CA LEU A 69 -26.30 -1.09 -36.82
C LEU A 69 -26.61 -2.33 -37.65
N ALA A 70 -27.44 -2.20 -38.66
CA ALA A 70 -27.65 -3.23 -39.67
C ALA A 70 -27.69 -2.62 -41.07
N ARG A 71 -27.32 -3.41 -42.07
CA ARG A 71 -27.33 -2.95 -43.46
C ARG A 71 -27.98 -3.99 -44.36
N ASP A 72 -28.80 -3.53 -45.30
CA ASP A 72 -29.42 -4.42 -46.27
C ASP A 72 -28.59 -4.63 -47.56
N GLY A 73 -29.10 -5.49 -48.44
CA GLY A 73 -28.45 -5.81 -49.71
C GLY A 73 -28.40 -4.65 -50.73
N GLU A 74 -29.28 -3.65 -50.58
CA GLU A 74 -29.36 -2.42 -51.40
C GLU A 74 -28.42 -1.32 -50.87
N GLY A 75 -27.89 -1.51 -49.66
CA GLY A 75 -26.90 -0.64 -49.05
C GLY A 75 -27.47 0.38 -48.06
N ARG A 76 -28.76 0.29 -47.71
CA ARG A 76 -29.41 1.13 -46.70
C ARG A 76 -28.95 0.75 -45.31
N LEU A 77 -28.67 1.75 -44.47
CA LEU A 77 -28.21 1.57 -43.10
C LEU A 77 -29.39 1.77 -42.13
N TYR A 78 -29.47 0.92 -41.12
CA TYR A 78 -30.46 0.97 -40.05
C TYR A 78 -29.75 1.13 -38.71
N VAL A 79 -30.35 1.93 -37.83
CA VAL A 79 -29.75 2.36 -36.56
C VAL A 79 -30.75 2.10 -35.45
N GLY A 80 -30.36 1.29 -34.46
CA GLY A 80 -31.15 1.00 -33.26
C GLY A 80 -30.63 1.80 -32.06
N THR A 81 -31.51 2.54 -31.40
CA THR A 81 -31.13 3.42 -30.28
C THR A 81 -31.47 2.83 -28.92
N GLY A 82 -30.92 3.45 -27.88
CA GLY A 82 -31.25 3.18 -26.48
C GLY A 82 -32.00 4.31 -25.79
N ASN A 83 -32.51 4.03 -24.59
CA ASN A 83 -33.48 4.81 -23.81
C ASN A 83 -34.85 5.07 -24.44
N GLU A 84 -34.96 5.14 -25.76
CA GLU A 84 -36.21 5.47 -26.48
C GLU A 84 -36.69 4.38 -27.45
N GLY A 85 -35.94 3.29 -27.64
CA GLY A 85 -36.42 2.16 -28.44
C GLY A 85 -36.58 2.42 -29.94
N LYS A 86 -35.94 3.46 -30.49
CA LYS A 86 -36.20 3.89 -31.87
C LYS A 86 -35.31 3.17 -32.87
N VAL A 87 -35.86 2.94 -34.05
CA VAL A 87 -35.15 2.43 -35.22
C VAL A 87 -35.22 3.46 -36.34
N PHE A 88 -34.06 3.89 -36.80
CA PHE A 88 -33.94 4.84 -37.90
C PHE A 88 -33.41 4.17 -39.15
N ARG A 89 -33.91 4.60 -40.31
CA ARG A 89 -33.35 4.31 -41.62
C ARG A 89 -32.53 5.50 -42.09
N VAL A 90 -31.28 5.26 -42.45
CA VAL A 90 -30.34 6.28 -42.93
C VAL A 90 -30.20 6.16 -44.44
N GLU A 91 -30.67 7.20 -45.14
CA GLU A 91 -30.59 7.33 -46.61
C GLU A 91 -30.10 8.73 -46.97
N GLY A 92 -29.15 8.84 -47.90
CA GLY A 92 -28.64 10.15 -48.36
C GLY A 92 -27.96 10.98 -47.25
N GLY A 93 -27.52 10.38 -46.15
CA GLY A 93 -26.94 11.09 -45.00
C GLY A 93 -27.97 11.71 -44.06
N LYS A 94 -29.20 11.18 -44.02
CA LYS A 94 -30.23 11.59 -43.07
C LYS A 94 -30.93 10.38 -42.48
N ALA A 95 -31.02 10.32 -41.15
CA ALA A 95 -31.88 9.38 -40.45
C ALA A 95 -33.35 9.78 -40.55
N THR A 96 -34.20 8.79 -40.81
CA THR A 96 -35.65 8.90 -40.79
C THR A 96 -36.19 7.83 -39.85
N LEU A 97 -37.07 8.22 -38.93
CA LEU A 97 -37.69 7.28 -38.01
C LEU A 97 -38.47 6.24 -38.82
N LEU A 98 -38.14 4.97 -38.62
CA LEU A 98 -38.78 3.84 -39.29
C LEU A 98 -39.73 3.11 -38.34
N PHE A 99 -39.32 2.95 -37.07
CA PHE A 99 -40.10 2.27 -36.06
C PHE A 99 -39.79 2.84 -34.67
N ASP A 100 -40.83 2.93 -33.84
CA ASP A 100 -40.78 3.41 -32.46
C ASP A 100 -41.26 2.25 -31.56
N ALA A 101 -40.31 1.59 -30.88
CA ALA A 101 -40.62 0.42 -30.07
C ALA A 101 -41.23 0.85 -28.72
N PRO A 102 -42.15 0.05 -28.15
CA PRO A 102 -42.62 0.26 -26.79
C PRO A 102 -41.53 0.08 -25.72
N GLU A 103 -40.51 -0.73 -26.00
CA GLU A 103 -39.39 -0.99 -25.09
C GLU A 103 -38.27 0.07 -25.25
N LEU A 104 -37.39 0.19 -24.25
CA LEU A 104 -36.42 1.29 -24.18
C LEU A 104 -35.19 1.10 -25.08
N GLU A 105 -34.84 -0.14 -25.41
CA GLU A 105 -33.57 -0.48 -26.04
C GLU A 105 -33.77 -1.32 -27.31
N VAL A 106 -33.05 -0.98 -28.39
CA VAL A 106 -32.91 -1.83 -29.58
C VAL A 106 -31.47 -2.36 -29.67
N HIS A 107 -31.19 -3.43 -28.92
CA HIS A 107 -29.84 -4.01 -28.83
C HIS A 107 -29.42 -4.81 -30.07
N ALA A 108 -30.37 -5.36 -30.82
CA ALA A 108 -30.06 -6.18 -31.99
C ALA A 108 -30.90 -5.78 -33.21
N LEU A 109 -30.23 -5.68 -34.36
CA LEU A 109 -30.87 -5.49 -35.66
C LEU A 109 -30.35 -6.55 -36.63
N ALA A 110 -31.25 -7.14 -37.40
CA ALA A 110 -30.90 -8.08 -38.47
C ALA A 110 -31.80 -7.86 -39.69
N VAL A 111 -31.25 -7.93 -40.90
CA VAL A 111 -32.02 -7.81 -42.14
C VAL A 111 -32.20 -9.18 -42.77
N GLY A 112 -33.45 -9.57 -43.00
CA GLY A 112 -33.79 -10.84 -43.63
C GLY A 112 -33.61 -10.81 -45.15
N LYS A 113 -33.51 -12.01 -45.76
CA LYS A 113 -33.51 -12.16 -47.24
C LYS A 113 -34.83 -11.71 -47.88
N ASP A 114 -35.90 -11.67 -47.09
CA ASP A 114 -37.22 -11.10 -47.45
C ASP A 114 -37.21 -9.57 -47.56
N GLY A 115 -36.11 -8.91 -47.15
CA GLY A 115 -35.98 -7.46 -47.15
C GLY A 115 -36.68 -6.77 -45.98
N ARG A 116 -37.19 -7.53 -44.99
CA ARG A 116 -37.70 -6.98 -43.73
C ARG A 116 -36.56 -6.77 -42.74
N LEU A 117 -36.69 -5.75 -41.90
CA LEU A 117 -35.80 -5.50 -40.78
C LEU A 117 -36.38 -6.15 -39.53
N TYR A 118 -35.56 -6.85 -38.78
CA TYR A 118 -35.92 -7.47 -37.52
C TYR A 118 -35.23 -6.70 -36.40
N ALA A 119 -36.01 -6.22 -35.43
CA ALA A 119 -35.52 -5.45 -34.28
C ALA A 119 -35.79 -6.21 -32.98
N GLY A 120 -34.71 -6.52 -32.26
CA GLY A 120 -34.73 -7.19 -30.96
C GLY A 120 -34.63 -6.15 -29.85
N THR A 121 -35.63 -6.14 -28.97
CA THR A 121 -35.76 -5.10 -27.95
C THR A 121 -35.43 -5.57 -26.54
N SER A 122 -35.34 -4.65 -25.57
CA SER A 122 -35.13 -4.93 -24.15
C SER A 122 -35.68 -3.77 -23.29
N PRO A 123 -36.12 -3.98 -22.03
CA PRO A 123 -36.06 -5.19 -21.19
C PRO A 123 -37.32 -6.09 -21.20
N ASP A 124 -38.32 -5.82 -22.04
CA ASP A 124 -39.46 -6.73 -22.29
C ASP A 124 -39.31 -7.35 -23.69
N GLY A 125 -38.23 -8.12 -23.85
CA GLY A 125 -37.60 -8.41 -25.13
C GLY A 125 -38.48 -9.12 -26.15
N LYS A 126 -38.90 -8.36 -27.16
CA LYS A 126 -39.62 -8.87 -28.33
C LYS A 126 -38.78 -8.73 -29.58
N VAL A 127 -39.14 -9.50 -30.59
CA VAL A 127 -38.64 -9.30 -31.95
C VAL A 127 -39.76 -8.76 -32.81
N TYR A 128 -39.55 -7.57 -33.36
CA TYR A 128 -40.45 -6.94 -34.33
C TYR A 128 -39.95 -7.18 -35.75
N ALA A 129 -40.83 -7.63 -36.64
CA ALA A 129 -40.57 -7.60 -38.08
C ALA A 129 -41.14 -6.31 -38.65
N ILE A 130 -40.29 -5.51 -39.29
CA ILE A 130 -40.58 -4.16 -39.79
C ILE A 130 -40.38 -4.18 -41.30
N ASP A 131 -41.41 -3.78 -42.04
CA ASP A 131 -41.32 -3.66 -43.49
C ASP A 131 -40.68 -2.34 -43.94
N ARG A 132 -40.54 -2.16 -45.27
CA ARG A 132 -39.90 -0.97 -45.85
C ARG A 132 -40.66 0.34 -45.59
N SER A 133 -41.96 0.26 -45.28
CA SER A 133 -42.81 1.41 -44.98
C SER A 133 -42.77 1.82 -43.50
N GLY A 134 -42.19 0.98 -42.64
CA GLY A 134 -42.21 1.15 -41.19
C GLY A 134 -43.38 0.45 -40.50
N THR A 135 -44.22 -0.28 -41.27
CA THR A 135 -45.26 -1.12 -40.67
C THR A 135 -44.59 -2.29 -39.96
N SER A 136 -44.90 -2.46 -38.68
CA SER A 136 -44.30 -3.47 -37.83
C SER A 136 -45.34 -4.45 -37.27
N GLU A 137 -44.87 -5.66 -36.97
CA GLU A 137 -45.62 -6.66 -36.24
C GLU A 137 -44.69 -7.36 -35.23
N VAL A 138 -45.23 -7.78 -34.09
CA VAL A 138 -44.52 -8.71 -33.19
C VAL A 138 -44.36 -10.03 -33.95
N TYR A 139 -43.11 -10.41 -34.20
CA TYR A 139 -42.75 -11.62 -34.93
C TYR A 139 -42.43 -12.78 -34.00
N PHE A 140 -41.85 -12.48 -32.84
CA PHE A 140 -41.53 -13.44 -31.80
C PHE A 140 -41.52 -12.77 -30.42
N ASP A 141 -42.20 -13.39 -29.45
CA ASP A 141 -42.32 -12.94 -28.06
C ASP A 141 -41.85 -14.08 -27.12
N PRO A 142 -40.53 -14.19 -26.85
CA PRO A 142 -40.00 -15.18 -25.92
C PRO A 142 -40.38 -14.85 -24.48
N PRO A 143 -40.37 -15.84 -23.57
CA PRO A 143 -40.54 -15.59 -22.13
C PRO A 143 -39.37 -14.81 -21.51
N ASP A 144 -38.24 -14.73 -22.20
CA ASP A 144 -37.03 -14.04 -21.76
C ASP A 144 -37.12 -12.52 -21.94
N LYS A 145 -36.52 -11.78 -21.01
CA LYS A 145 -36.62 -10.32 -20.93
C LYS A 145 -35.70 -9.57 -21.89
N TYR A 146 -34.61 -10.17 -22.34
CA TYR A 146 -33.57 -9.44 -23.07
C TYR A 146 -33.28 -10.12 -24.40
N ILE A 147 -33.33 -9.38 -25.50
CA ILE A 147 -32.82 -9.82 -26.80
C ILE A 147 -31.46 -9.16 -27.04
N TRP A 148 -30.38 -9.93 -26.90
CA TRP A 148 -29.01 -9.38 -26.97
C TRP A 148 -28.43 -9.41 -28.38
N ALA A 149 -28.67 -10.49 -29.11
CA ALA A 149 -28.11 -10.67 -30.45
C ALA A 149 -29.07 -11.44 -31.35
N MET A 150 -29.00 -11.15 -32.65
CA MET A 150 -29.77 -11.83 -33.67
C MET A 150 -28.91 -12.10 -34.90
N ALA A 151 -29.14 -13.23 -35.54
CA ALA A 151 -28.49 -13.60 -36.79
C ALA A 151 -29.43 -14.47 -37.63
N PHE A 152 -29.20 -14.53 -38.93
CA PHE A 152 -29.87 -15.50 -39.81
C PHE A 152 -28.97 -16.71 -40.05
N ASP A 153 -29.55 -17.90 -40.03
CA ASP A 153 -28.84 -19.11 -40.44
C ASP A 153 -28.75 -19.26 -41.97
N ASP A 154 -28.06 -20.30 -42.43
CA ASP A 154 -27.88 -20.63 -43.85
C ASP A 154 -29.23 -20.84 -44.59
N GLN A 155 -30.25 -21.29 -43.87
CA GLN A 155 -31.62 -21.51 -44.36
C GLN A 155 -32.50 -20.25 -44.33
N GLY A 156 -32.00 -19.13 -43.79
CA GLY A 156 -32.76 -17.88 -43.67
C GLY A 156 -33.75 -17.86 -42.51
N ARG A 157 -33.58 -18.73 -41.50
CA ARG A 157 -34.35 -18.72 -40.25
C ARG A 157 -33.68 -17.78 -39.26
N LEU A 158 -34.48 -17.08 -38.46
CA LEU A 158 -33.97 -16.11 -37.49
C LEU A 158 -33.51 -16.83 -36.21
N LEU A 159 -32.27 -16.59 -35.82
CA LEU A 159 -31.72 -17.00 -34.54
C LEU A 159 -31.77 -15.82 -33.58
N VAL A 160 -32.28 -16.06 -32.37
CA VAL A 160 -32.50 -15.03 -31.34
C VAL A 160 -31.82 -15.47 -30.05
N ALA A 161 -30.82 -14.72 -29.62
CA ALA A 161 -30.10 -14.93 -28.37
C ALA A 161 -30.71 -14.10 -27.24
N THR A 162 -31.04 -14.75 -26.13
CA THR A 162 -31.76 -14.14 -25.00
C THR A 162 -30.93 -14.05 -23.73
N GLY A 163 -31.38 -13.21 -22.79
CA GLY A 163 -30.83 -13.07 -21.44
C GLY A 163 -31.81 -13.42 -20.32
N ALA A 164 -31.27 -13.60 -19.11
CA ALA A 164 -31.85 -14.26 -17.92
C ALA A 164 -31.74 -15.79 -17.93
N GLU A 165 -32.18 -16.46 -19.00
CA GLU A 165 -32.09 -17.93 -19.12
C GLU A 165 -31.08 -18.42 -20.19
N GLY A 166 -30.37 -17.49 -20.84
CA GLY A 166 -29.31 -17.78 -21.81
C GLY A 166 -29.72 -18.71 -22.95
N ARG A 167 -30.86 -18.45 -23.59
CA ARG A 167 -31.40 -19.32 -24.66
C ARG A 167 -31.06 -18.81 -26.04
N ILE A 168 -30.94 -19.74 -26.98
CA ILE A 168 -30.90 -19.46 -28.41
C ILE A 168 -32.14 -20.08 -29.03
N HIS A 169 -33.05 -19.23 -29.49
CA HIS A 169 -34.24 -19.64 -30.20
C HIS A 169 -33.98 -19.63 -31.69
N ARG A 170 -34.47 -20.66 -32.39
CA ARG A 170 -34.55 -20.68 -33.85
C ARG A 170 -36.00 -20.48 -34.26
N VAL A 171 -36.29 -19.29 -34.77
CA VAL A 171 -37.63 -18.87 -35.19
C VAL A 171 -37.82 -19.26 -36.66
N THR A 172 -38.77 -20.16 -36.91
CA THR A 172 -39.04 -20.75 -38.24
C THR A 172 -40.17 -20.02 -38.97
N ALA A 173 -41.10 -19.44 -38.23
CA ALA A 173 -42.15 -18.55 -38.70
C ALA A 173 -42.65 -17.72 -37.51
N LYS A 174 -43.53 -16.76 -37.76
CA LYS A 174 -44.19 -15.95 -36.72
C LYS A 174 -44.73 -16.84 -35.59
N ASP A 175 -44.34 -16.53 -34.36
CA ASP A 175 -44.68 -17.25 -33.11
C ASP A 175 -44.36 -18.76 -33.11
N LYS A 176 -43.55 -19.24 -34.06
CA LYS A 176 -43.10 -20.63 -34.16
C LYS A 176 -41.59 -20.70 -34.02
N SER A 177 -41.13 -21.07 -32.82
CA SER A 177 -39.71 -21.26 -32.54
C SER A 177 -39.43 -22.61 -31.88
N GLU A 178 -38.18 -23.07 -32.05
CA GLU A 178 -37.60 -24.15 -31.27
C GLU A 178 -36.43 -23.59 -30.45
N VAL A 179 -36.20 -24.14 -29.25
CA VAL A 179 -35.00 -23.82 -28.48
C VAL A 179 -33.86 -24.65 -29.04
N LEU A 180 -32.91 -24.00 -29.70
CA LEU A 180 -31.72 -24.64 -30.24
C LEU A 180 -30.72 -25.00 -29.13
N PHE A 181 -30.58 -24.11 -28.15
CA PHE A 181 -29.65 -24.29 -27.05
C PHE A 181 -30.13 -23.51 -25.82
N THR A 182 -30.00 -24.12 -24.64
CA THR A 182 -30.11 -23.43 -23.34
C THR A 182 -28.74 -23.49 -22.68
N SER A 183 -28.13 -22.33 -22.51
CA SER A 183 -26.82 -22.21 -21.90
C SER A 183 -26.88 -22.49 -20.40
N PRO A 184 -25.81 -23.04 -19.81
CA PRO A 184 -25.60 -23.00 -18.36
C PRO A 184 -25.40 -21.57 -17.81
N GLU A 185 -25.15 -20.61 -18.70
CA GLU A 185 -24.95 -19.19 -18.38
C GLU A 185 -26.26 -18.41 -18.56
N GLY A 186 -26.49 -17.37 -17.75
CA GLY A 186 -27.75 -16.61 -17.79
C GLY A 186 -27.95 -15.76 -19.05
N HIS A 187 -26.92 -15.51 -19.85
CA HIS A 187 -27.00 -14.61 -21.00
C HIS A 187 -26.16 -15.10 -22.18
N ILE A 188 -26.74 -15.05 -23.38
CA ILE A 188 -26.00 -15.14 -24.65
C ILE A 188 -25.96 -13.74 -25.26
N THR A 189 -24.78 -13.16 -25.34
CA THR A 189 -24.55 -11.74 -25.68
C THR A 189 -24.16 -11.51 -27.13
N ALA A 190 -23.63 -12.54 -27.80
CA ALA A 190 -23.15 -12.44 -29.17
C ALA A 190 -23.51 -13.71 -29.96
N LEU A 191 -23.83 -13.56 -31.24
CA LEU A 191 -24.32 -14.64 -32.09
C LEU A 191 -23.90 -14.43 -33.54
N VAL A 192 -23.37 -15.48 -34.18
CA VAL A 192 -23.07 -15.48 -35.64
C VAL A 192 -23.25 -16.90 -36.19
N ALA A 193 -23.70 -17.04 -37.44
CA ALA A 193 -23.86 -18.33 -38.11
C ALA A 193 -22.96 -18.41 -39.35
N ASP A 194 -22.42 -19.59 -39.63
CA ASP A 194 -21.68 -19.85 -40.87
C ASP A 194 -22.57 -20.41 -41.98
N GLY A 195 -22.06 -20.43 -43.22
CA GLY A 195 -22.76 -21.01 -44.36
C GLY A 195 -22.85 -22.54 -44.35
N GLY A 196 -22.21 -23.21 -43.39
CA GLY A 196 -22.24 -24.67 -43.20
C GLY A 196 -23.35 -25.14 -42.24
N GLY A 197 -24.08 -24.20 -41.64
CA GLY A 197 -25.15 -24.45 -40.68
C GLY A 197 -24.68 -24.56 -39.23
N ASN A 198 -23.44 -24.15 -38.91
CA ASN A 198 -23.02 -24.00 -37.52
C ASN A 198 -23.39 -22.61 -36.99
N VAL A 199 -23.73 -22.56 -35.71
CA VAL A 199 -24.01 -21.32 -34.96
C VAL A 199 -22.96 -21.16 -33.87
N TYR A 200 -22.36 -19.99 -33.78
CA TYR A 200 -21.40 -19.62 -32.75
C TYR A 200 -22.03 -18.62 -31.80
N ALA A 201 -21.79 -18.80 -30.50
CA ALA A 201 -22.40 -17.99 -29.47
C ALA A 201 -21.40 -17.63 -28.35
N GLY A 202 -21.50 -16.40 -27.85
CA GLY A 202 -20.74 -15.91 -26.71
C GLY A 202 -21.65 -15.66 -25.50
N SER A 203 -21.14 -15.90 -24.28
CA SER A 203 -21.94 -15.77 -23.06
C SER A 203 -21.34 -14.86 -21.98
N THR A 204 -22.17 -14.55 -20.98
CA THR A 204 -21.81 -13.90 -19.70
C THR A 204 -22.65 -14.50 -18.56
N PRO A 205 -22.16 -14.62 -17.32
CA PRO A 205 -20.88 -14.14 -16.76
C PRO A 205 -19.67 -15.09 -16.89
N GLY A 206 -19.84 -16.24 -17.54
CA GLY A 206 -18.76 -17.21 -17.70
C GLY A 206 -17.81 -16.96 -18.87
N GLY A 207 -18.13 -16.06 -19.81
CA GLY A 207 -17.29 -15.74 -20.95
C GLY A 207 -17.01 -16.91 -21.90
N VAL A 208 -17.99 -17.80 -22.11
CA VAL A 208 -17.77 -19.04 -22.85
C VAL A 208 -18.11 -18.85 -24.33
N LEU A 209 -17.27 -19.38 -25.22
CA LEU A 209 -17.54 -19.50 -26.66
C LEU A 209 -18.06 -20.89 -26.98
N TYR A 210 -19.26 -20.95 -27.56
CA TYR A 210 -19.93 -22.17 -27.99
C TYR A 210 -19.95 -22.27 -29.51
N ARG A 211 -19.88 -23.50 -30.03
CA ARG A 211 -20.29 -23.88 -31.39
C ARG A 211 -21.43 -24.88 -31.28
N ILE A 212 -22.50 -24.63 -32.02
CA ILE A 212 -23.66 -25.49 -32.16
C ILE A 212 -23.69 -25.95 -33.61
N ASP A 213 -23.50 -27.24 -33.84
CA ASP A 213 -23.51 -27.76 -35.21
C ASP A 213 -24.94 -27.87 -35.77
N ARG A 214 -25.04 -28.25 -37.06
CA ARG A 214 -26.32 -28.42 -37.75
C ARG A 214 -27.25 -29.45 -37.10
N ALA A 215 -26.70 -30.44 -36.39
CA ALA A 215 -27.48 -31.45 -35.65
C ALA A 215 -27.92 -30.95 -34.26
N GLY A 216 -27.54 -29.73 -33.87
CA GLY A 216 -27.81 -29.16 -32.55
C GLY A 216 -26.81 -29.60 -31.48
N LYS A 217 -25.71 -30.28 -31.86
CA LYS A 217 -24.68 -30.68 -30.89
C LYS A 217 -23.85 -29.46 -30.50
N VAL A 218 -23.81 -29.21 -29.20
CA VAL A 218 -23.06 -28.10 -28.60
C VAL A 218 -21.64 -28.54 -28.28
N PHE A 219 -20.67 -27.68 -28.57
CA PHE A 219 -19.27 -27.84 -28.21
C PHE A 219 -18.71 -26.52 -27.68
N VAL A 220 -17.99 -26.56 -26.56
CA VAL A 220 -17.28 -25.38 -26.04
C VAL A 220 -15.98 -25.21 -26.81
N LEU A 221 -15.88 -24.14 -27.60
CA LEU A 221 -14.65 -23.80 -28.33
C LEU A 221 -13.60 -23.20 -27.41
N HIS A 222 -14.01 -22.37 -26.46
CA HIS A 222 -13.10 -21.70 -25.55
C HIS A 222 -13.83 -21.36 -24.24
N ASP A 223 -13.24 -21.78 -23.12
CA ASP A 223 -13.58 -21.28 -21.79
C ASP A 223 -12.61 -20.15 -21.46
N SER A 224 -13.11 -18.91 -21.55
CA SER A 224 -12.28 -17.71 -21.48
C SER A 224 -11.85 -17.38 -20.05
N PRO A 225 -10.65 -16.83 -19.83
CA PRO A 225 -10.29 -16.20 -18.58
C PRO A 225 -11.00 -14.85 -18.34
N TYR A 226 -11.97 -14.47 -19.18
CA TYR A 226 -12.79 -13.27 -19.07
C TYR A 226 -14.25 -13.63 -18.77
N ARG A 227 -15.02 -12.70 -18.21
CA ARG A 227 -16.41 -12.93 -17.77
C ARG A 227 -17.44 -12.76 -18.88
N GLU A 228 -17.13 -11.99 -19.92
CA GLU A 228 -18.08 -11.77 -21.01
C GLU A 228 -17.41 -11.89 -22.38
N VAL A 229 -18.08 -12.62 -23.29
CA VAL A 229 -17.84 -12.52 -24.73
C VAL A 229 -18.74 -11.43 -25.27
N LYS A 230 -18.18 -10.25 -25.57
CA LYS A 230 -18.96 -9.06 -25.91
C LYS A 230 -19.47 -9.07 -27.35
N ALA A 231 -18.62 -9.49 -28.29
CA ALA A 231 -18.92 -9.52 -29.71
C ALA A 231 -18.14 -10.65 -30.38
N ILE A 232 -18.71 -11.21 -31.44
CA ILE A 232 -18.06 -12.23 -32.27
C ILE A 232 -18.34 -11.94 -33.75
N ASP A 233 -17.40 -12.29 -34.62
CA ASP A 233 -17.60 -12.24 -36.07
C ASP A 233 -16.78 -13.32 -36.79
N LEU A 234 -17.24 -13.73 -37.96
CA LEU A 234 -16.59 -14.75 -38.79
C LEU A 234 -15.79 -14.13 -39.93
N ALA A 235 -14.51 -14.47 -40.01
CA ALA A 235 -13.68 -14.13 -41.15
C ALA A 235 -13.99 -15.01 -42.37
N ALA A 236 -13.65 -14.54 -43.57
CA ALA A 236 -13.89 -15.26 -44.82
C ALA A 236 -13.14 -16.61 -44.91
N ASP A 237 -12.06 -16.79 -44.13
CA ASP A 237 -11.31 -18.04 -44.01
C ASP A 237 -11.96 -19.05 -43.03
N GLY A 238 -13.09 -18.68 -42.43
CA GLY A 238 -13.81 -19.49 -41.43
C GLY A 238 -13.33 -19.32 -40.00
N SER A 239 -12.34 -18.45 -39.75
CA SER A 239 -11.89 -18.16 -38.38
C SER A 239 -12.91 -17.32 -37.62
N LEU A 240 -13.16 -17.68 -36.37
CA LEU A 240 -14.03 -16.92 -35.47
C LEU A 240 -13.18 -15.94 -34.65
N TRP A 241 -13.54 -14.67 -34.67
CA TRP A 241 -12.93 -13.64 -33.82
C TRP A 241 -13.87 -13.32 -32.66
N ALA A 242 -13.33 -13.17 -31.46
CA ALA A 242 -14.11 -12.86 -30.27
C ALA A 242 -13.47 -11.75 -29.43
N ALA A 243 -14.31 -10.78 -29.07
CA ALA A 243 -14.02 -9.71 -28.13
C ALA A 243 -14.39 -10.16 -26.71
N LEU A 244 -13.42 -10.11 -25.80
CA LEU A 244 -13.53 -10.58 -24.42
C LEU A 244 -13.34 -9.40 -23.46
N VAL A 245 -14.17 -9.31 -22.42
CA VAL A 245 -14.12 -8.22 -21.43
C VAL A 245 -14.24 -8.75 -19.99
N ASP A 246 -13.66 -7.99 -19.06
CA ASP A 246 -13.68 -8.23 -17.62
C ASP A 246 -12.95 -9.53 -17.20
N GLY A 247 -11.63 -9.43 -17.01
CA GLY A 247 -10.76 -10.57 -16.66
C GLY A 247 -11.07 -11.15 -15.28
N LYS A 248 -11.10 -12.48 -15.18
CA LYS A 248 -11.32 -13.24 -13.93
C LYS A 248 -10.09 -13.19 -13.02
N GLU A 249 -10.31 -13.18 -11.70
CA GLU A 249 -9.21 -13.30 -10.73
C GLU A 249 -8.65 -14.74 -10.68
N LEU A 250 -7.37 -14.87 -10.33
CA LEU A 250 -6.68 -16.16 -10.21
C LEU A 250 -7.38 -17.06 -9.16
N GLY A 251 -8.07 -18.10 -9.61
CA GLY A 251 -8.76 -19.07 -8.75
C GLY A 251 -10.28 -19.14 -8.97
N GLU A 252 -10.87 -18.19 -9.72
CA GLU A 252 -12.26 -18.27 -10.15
C GLU A 252 -12.41 -19.34 -11.25
N SER A 253 -12.79 -20.55 -10.86
CA SER A 253 -13.17 -21.62 -11.79
C SER A 253 -14.68 -21.82 -11.79
N ARG A 254 -15.21 -22.22 -12.95
CA ARG A 254 -16.63 -22.52 -13.12
C ARG A 254 -17.06 -23.63 -12.14
N PRO A 255 -18.17 -23.48 -11.40
CA PRO A 255 -18.70 -24.59 -10.62
C PRO A 255 -19.05 -25.76 -11.54
N ALA A 256 -18.61 -26.96 -11.18
CA ALA A 256 -18.93 -28.18 -11.92
C ALA A 256 -20.46 -28.37 -12.00
N PRO A 257 -20.99 -28.95 -13.10
CA PRO A 257 -22.42 -29.27 -13.19
C PRO A 257 -22.82 -30.17 -12.01
N VAL A 258 -23.84 -29.76 -11.25
CA VAL A 258 -24.36 -30.55 -10.13
C VAL A 258 -25.09 -31.77 -10.70
N VAL A 259 -24.48 -32.95 -10.55
CA VAL A 259 -25.19 -34.23 -10.71
C VAL A 259 -25.98 -34.47 -9.42
N PRO A 260 -27.30 -34.79 -9.46
CA PRO A 260 -28.05 -35.05 -8.24
C PRO A 260 -27.60 -36.38 -7.63
N SER A 261 -26.76 -36.32 -6.60
CA SER A 261 -26.35 -37.49 -5.81
C SER A 261 -27.30 -37.72 -4.65
N GLY A 262 -27.82 -38.94 -4.58
CA GLY A 262 -28.68 -39.44 -3.51
C GLY A 262 -28.03 -39.45 -2.12
N THR A 263 -28.92 -39.59 -1.15
CA THR A 263 -28.76 -39.72 0.30
C THR A 263 -27.52 -40.48 0.82
N GLY A 264 -26.82 -39.90 1.81
CA GLY A 264 -26.03 -40.68 2.78
C GLY A 264 -24.87 -39.98 3.52
N ALA A 265 -25.14 -39.61 4.78
CA ALA A 265 -24.22 -39.44 5.93
C ALA A 265 -23.22 -38.23 6.00
N PRO A 266 -22.96 -37.68 7.21
CA PRO A 266 -22.20 -36.44 7.40
C PRO A 266 -20.68 -36.66 7.44
N PRO A 267 -19.87 -35.64 7.10
CA PRO A 267 -18.42 -35.79 7.03
C PRO A 267 -17.73 -35.63 8.39
N VAL A 268 -16.77 -36.51 8.65
CA VAL A 268 -15.75 -36.40 9.70
C VAL A 268 -14.64 -35.52 9.15
N GLY A 269 -14.25 -34.49 9.90
CA GLY A 269 -13.25 -33.51 9.49
C GLY A 269 -11.83 -34.08 9.58
N GLU A 270 -11.08 -33.94 8.49
CA GLU A 270 -9.63 -34.16 8.45
C GLU A 270 -8.97 -32.94 7.78
N VAL A 271 -8.32 -32.12 8.60
CA VAL A 271 -7.58 -30.92 8.17
C VAL A 271 -6.14 -31.35 7.92
N THR A 272 -5.74 -31.42 6.64
CA THR A 272 -4.34 -31.63 6.25
C THR A 272 -3.75 -30.29 5.81
N VAL A 273 -2.97 -29.66 6.68
CA VAL A 273 -2.13 -28.49 6.37
C VAL A 273 -0.86 -29.01 5.69
N THR A 274 -0.66 -28.69 4.41
CA THR A 274 0.60 -28.97 3.71
C THR A 274 1.44 -27.69 3.67
N GLU A 275 2.45 -27.63 4.54
CA GLU A 275 3.50 -26.60 4.49
C GLU A 275 4.54 -26.98 3.42
N SER A 276 4.72 -26.10 2.43
CA SER A 276 5.77 -26.23 1.41
C SER A 276 7.07 -25.54 1.88
N PHE A 277 8.10 -26.34 2.16
CA PHE A 277 9.47 -25.87 2.36
C PHE A 277 10.26 -25.95 1.03
N SER A 278 10.80 -24.82 0.57
CA SER A 278 11.76 -24.77 -0.55
C SER A 278 13.19 -24.87 -0.02
N LEU A 279 13.90 -25.95 -0.37
CA LEU A 279 15.33 -26.12 -0.15
C LEU A 279 16.11 -25.71 -1.40
N ALA A 280 17.05 -24.78 -1.26
CA ALA A 280 17.97 -24.36 -2.31
C ALA A 280 19.08 -25.41 -2.53
N GLY A 281 19.20 -25.93 -3.76
CA GLY A 281 20.32 -26.75 -4.23
C GLY A 281 21.33 -25.94 -5.07
N PRO A 282 22.57 -26.44 -5.23
CA PRO A 282 23.72 -25.67 -5.73
C PRO A 282 23.73 -25.44 -7.25
N PRO A 283 24.47 -24.43 -7.76
CA PRO A 283 24.46 -24.07 -9.18
C PRO A 283 25.36 -24.98 -10.03
N ALA A 284 24.84 -25.42 -11.17
CA ALA A 284 25.57 -26.08 -12.26
C ALA A 284 25.95 -25.05 -13.35
N PRO A 285 27.00 -25.31 -14.17
CA PRO A 285 27.74 -24.28 -14.88
C PRO A 285 27.11 -23.84 -16.21
N ALA A 286 27.55 -22.66 -16.66
CA ALA A 286 27.04 -21.87 -17.78
C ALA A 286 27.10 -22.57 -19.15
N ALA A 287 26.01 -22.41 -19.93
CA ALA A 287 25.96 -22.64 -21.37
C ALA A 287 25.25 -21.45 -22.07
N SER A 288 25.73 -21.12 -23.27
CA SER A 288 25.43 -19.95 -24.12
C SER A 288 23.99 -19.91 -24.70
N PRO A 289 23.53 -18.77 -25.27
CA PRO A 289 22.13 -18.38 -25.27
C PRO A 289 21.31 -19.07 -26.37
N SER A 290 20.23 -19.71 -25.98
CA SER A 290 19.10 -20.07 -26.86
C SER A 290 18.02 -18.98 -26.78
N PRO A 291 17.22 -18.77 -27.85
CA PRO A 291 16.19 -17.74 -27.87
C PRO A 291 15.18 -17.99 -26.74
N ARG A 292 14.86 -16.92 -25.99
CA ARG A 292 13.96 -16.97 -24.84
C ARG A 292 12.63 -17.64 -25.23
N PRO A 293 12.14 -18.64 -24.49
CA PRO A 293 10.76 -19.05 -24.58
C PRO A 293 9.88 -17.87 -24.18
N ILE A 294 8.84 -17.61 -24.96
CA ILE A 294 7.79 -16.65 -24.65
C ILE A 294 7.18 -17.05 -23.30
N GLU A 295 7.27 -16.18 -22.29
CA GLU A 295 6.54 -16.37 -21.02
C GLU A 295 5.03 -16.46 -21.31
N PRO A 296 4.30 -17.41 -20.70
CA PRO A 296 2.84 -17.38 -20.77
C PRO A 296 2.32 -16.11 -20.07
N LEU A 297 1.53 -15.32 -20.82
CA LEU A 297 0.93 -14.06 -20.36
C LEU A 297 0.15 -14.27 -19.05
N ARG A 298 0.44 -13.45 -18.04
CA ARG A 298 -0.35 -13.32 -16.82
C ARG A 298 -1.69 -12.64 -17.16
N THR A 299 -2.80 -13.37 -17.16
CA THR A 299 -4.14 -12.88 -17.56
C THR A 299 -4.93 -12.17 -16.45
N GLY A 300 -4.52 -12.30 -15.18
CA GLY A 300 -5.32 -11.88 -14.01
C GLY A 300 -5.48 -10.37 -13.76
N SER A 301 -5.19 -9.48 -14.72
CA SER A 301 -5.38 -8.02 -14.56
C SER A 301 -5.87 -7.29 -15.81
N ALA A 302 -6.06 -7.97 -16.93
CA ALA A 302 -6.42 -7.32 -18.19
C ALA A 302 -7.92 -7.03 -18.26
N LYS A 303 -8.28 -5.80 -18.65
CA LYS A 303 -9.68 -5.35 -18.79
C LYS A 303 -10.33 -5.90 -20.05
N GLY A 304 -9.54 -6.21 -21.09
CA GLY A 304 -10.06 -6.72 -22.35
C GLY A 304 -9.05 -7.51 -23.17
N ALA A 305 -9.55 -8.39 -24.04
CA ALA A 305 -8.75 -9.16 -24.98
C ALA A 305 -9.51 -9.47 -26.27
N VAL A 306 -8.75 -9.82 -27.31
CA VAL A 306 -9.28 -10.38 -28.54
C VAL A 306 -8.59 -11.70 -28.85
N VAL A 307 -9.39 -12.73 -29.07
CA VAL A 307 -8.93 -14.06 -29.48
C VAL A 307 -9.42 -14.40 -30.88
N ARG A 308 -8.64 -15.19 -31.60
CA ARG A 308 -9.00 -15.82 -32.87
C ARG A 308 -9.08 -17.32 -32.65
N VAL A 309 -10.20 -17.92 -33.04
CA VAL A 309 -10.40 -19.37 -33.07
C VAL A 309 -10.33 -19.82 -34.53
N SER A 310 -9.35 -20.65 -34.87
CA SER A 310 -9.21 -21.20 -36.21
C SER A 310 -10.37 -22.16 -36.56
N PRO A 311 -10.61 -22.46 -37.85
CA PRO A 311 -11.61 -23.46 -38.23
C PRO A 311 -11.37 -24.86 -37.63
N THR A 312 -10.12 -25.18 -37.27
CA THR A 312 -9.73 -26.44 -36.61
C THR A 312 -9.94 -26.40 -35.09
N GLY A 313 -10.27 -25.24 -34.51
CA GLY A 313 -10.54 -25.05 -33.09
C GLY A 313 -9.35 -24.57 -32.27
N GLU A 314 -8.23 -24.19 -32.89
CA GLU A 314 -7.08 -23.62 -32.19
C GLU A 314 -7.38 -22.18 -31.76
N VAL A 315 -7.08 -21.85 -30.51
CA VAL A 315 -7.35 -20.52 -29.94
C VAL A 315 -6.06 -19.72 -29.81
N ASP A 316 -5.97 -18.63 -30.56
CA ASP A 316 -4.87 -17.68 -30.52
C ASP A 316 -5.27 -16.39 -29.79
N LEU A 317 -4.52 -16.01 -28.76
CA LEU A 317 -4.62 -14.69 -28.15
C LEU A 317 -3.89 -13.67 -29.05
N VAL A 318 -4.65 -12.72 -29.61
CA VAL A 318 -4.13 -11.75 -30.59
C VAL A 318 -3.80 -10.41 -29.94
N TRP A 319 -4.62 -9.98 -28.98
CA TRP A 319 -4.47 -8.68 -28.34
C TRP A 319 -5.01 -8.67 -26.91
N THR A 320 -4.38 -7.90 -26.03
CA THR A 320 -4.78 -7.68 -24.63
C THR A 320 -4.59 -6.23 -24.24
N SER A 321 -5.45 -5.69 -23.37
CA SER A 321 -5.28 -4.37 -22.79
C SER A 321 -5.74 -4.30 -21.34
N ASN A 322 -5.01 -3.49 -20.55
CA ASN A 322 -5.37 -3.15 -19.16
C ASN A 322 -6.21 -1.86 -19.09
N GLU A 323 -6.35 -1.13 -20.20
CA GLU A 323 -7.06 0.15 -20.26
C GLU A 323 -8.31 0.08 -21.14
N GLU A 324 -8.18 -0.57 -22.30
CA GLU A 324 -9.19 -0.61 -23.36
C GLU A 324 -10.10 -1.82 -23.18
N MET A 325 -11.41 -1.63 -23.35
CA MET A 325 -12.41 -2.70 -23.29
C MET A 325 -13.02 -2.93 -24.68
N PRO A 326 -12.80 -4.08 -25.33
CA PRO A 326 -13.48 -4.45 -26.56
C PRO A 326 -15.01 -4.36 -26.45
N HIS A 327 -15.67 -3.61 -27.34
CA HIS A 327 -17.12 -3.45 -27.30
C HIS A 327 -17.80 -3.90 -28.61
N ALA A 328 -17.18 -3.65 -29.75
CA ALA A 328 -17.69 -4.05 -31.06
C ALA A 328 -16.56 -4.65 -31.91
N LEU A 329 -16.90 -5.57 -32.81
CA LEU A 329 -15.92 -6.29 -33.61
C LEU A 329 -16.47 -6.60 -35.00
N VAL A 330 -15.66 -6.40 -36.04
CA VAL A 330 -15.97 -6.84 -37.42
C VAL A 330 -14.72 -7.38 -38.12
N ALA A 331 -14.82 -8.55 -38.73
CA ALA A 331 -13.73 -9.20 -39.44
C ALA A 331 -13.38 -8.47 -40.74
N THR A 332 -12.09 -8.38 -41.02
CA THR A 332 -11.53 -7.85 -42.27
C THR A 332 -10.75 -8.92 -43.02
N GLU A 333 -10.30 -8.62 -44.23
CA GLU A 333 -9.47 -9.56 -45.02
C GLU A 333 -8.12 -9.88 -44.35
N ASP A 334 -7.58 -8.94 -43.58
CA ASP A 334 -6.26 -9.04 -42.93
C ASP A 334 -6.32 -9.24 -41.40
N GLY A 335 -7.51 -9.34 -40.82
CA GLY A 335 -7.70 -9.43 -39.38
C GLY A 335 -9.07 -8.93 -38.93
N VAL A 336 -9.09 -7.92 -38.07
CA VAL A 336 -10.32 -7.42 -37.46
C VAL A 336 -10.25 -5.92 -37.12
N LEU A 337 -11.38 -5.23 -37.23
CA LEU A 337 -11.58 -3.91 -36.63
C LEU A 337 -12.32 -4.05 -35.31
N LEU A 338 -11.79 -3.42 -34.29
CA LEU A 338 -12.27 -3.45 -32.91
C LEU A 338 -12.68 -2.04 -32.48
N GLY A 339 -13.92 -1.87 -32.05
CA GLY A 339 -14.39 -0.70 -31.32
C GLY A 339 -14.22 -0.90 -29.82
N THR A 340 -13.75 0.12 -29.10
CA THR A 340 -13.53 0.05 -27.64
C THR A 340 -14.52 0.88 -26.84
N GLY A 341 -14.70 0.51 -25.58
CA GLY A 341 -15.38 1.27 -24.53
C GLY A 341 -14.42 2.16 -23.74
N ASN A 342 -14.98 3.10 -22.98
CA ASN A 342 -14.37 4.18 -22.18
C ASN A 342 -13.73 5.35 -22.95
N LYS A 343 -13.09 5.12 -24.10
CA LYS A 343 -12.40 6.18 -24.89
C LYS A 343 -12.76 6.20 -26.37
N GLY A 344 -13.80 5.46 -26.78
CA GLY A 344 -14.34 5.49 -28.15
C GLY A 344 -13.30 5.32 -29.25
N LYS A 345 -12.40 4.33 -29.16
CA LYS A 345 -11.34 4.13 -30.16
C LYS A 345 -11.65 2.98 -31.11
N ILE A 346 -11.07 3.06 -32.30
CA ILE A 346 -11.04 1.97 -33.28
C ILE A 346 -9.61 1.43 -33.36
N TYR A 347 -9.44 0.13 -33.17
CA TYR A 347 -8.19 -0.57 -33.42
C TYR A 347 -8.35 -1.49 -34.64
N ARG A 348 -7.30 -1.60 -35.44
CA ARG A 348 -7.13 -2.68 -36.40
C ARG A 348 -6.16 -3.68 -35.79
N LEU A 349 -6.58 -4.93 -35.67
CA LEU A 349 -5.75 -6.03 -35.17
C LEU A 349 -5.54 -7.02 -36.31
N ARG A 350 -4.30 -7.47 -36.51
CA ARG A 350 -3.96 -8.46 -37.54
C ARG A 350 -3.61 -9.80 -36.92
N ALA A 351 -3.69 -10.85 -37.73
CA ALA A 351 -3.37 -12.22 -37.30
C ALA A 351 -1.90 -12.38 -36.84
N ASP A 352 -0.98 -11.53 -37.34
CA ASP A 352 0.43 -11.49 -36.92
C ASP A 352 0.66 -10.78 -35.58
N ARG A 353 -0.43 -10.43 -34.85
CA ARG A 353 -0.44 -9.71 -33.58
C ARG A 353 0.02 -8.25 -33.67
N THR A 354 0.21 -7.72 -34.88
CA THR A 354 0.36 -6.27 -35.05
C THR A 354 -0.98 -5.58 -34.90
N TRP A 355 -0.95 -4.37 -34.37
CA TRP A 355 -2.15 -3.56 -34.18
C TRP A 355 -1.89 -2.11 -34.56
N THR A 356 -2.96 -1.39 -34.83
CA THR A 356 -2.94 0.04 -35.12
C THR A 356 -4.20 0.67 -34.53
N MET A 357 -4.05 1.68 -33.68
CA MET A 357 -5.17 2.57 -33.34
C MET A 357 -5.48 3.37 -34.60
N VAL A 358 -6.62 3.10 -35.22
CA VAL A 358 -7.01 3.68 -36.52
C VAL A 358 -7.51 5.11 -36.32
N SER A 359 -8.35 5.31 -35.32
CA SER A 359 -8.94 6.62 -35.00
C SER A 359 -9.50 6.61 -33.57
N SER A 360 -9.75 7.81 -33.03
CA SER A 360 -10.45 8.07 -31.77
C SER A 360 -11.64 8.98 -32.02
N PHE A 361 -12.71 8.79 -31.26
CA PHE A 361 -13.93 9.57 -31.34
C PHE A 361 -14.22 10.26 -30.00
N PRO A 362 -14.82 11.46 -30.01
CA PRO A 362 -15.24 12.16 -28.79
C PRO A 362 -16.52 11.53 -28.23
N ALA A 363 -16.44 10.24 -27.89
CA ALA A 363 -17.50 9.45 -27.31
C ALA A 363 -16.89 8.41 -26.36
N GLU A 364 -17.66 7.95 -25.38
CA GLU A 364 -17.15 6.93 -24.45
C GLU A 364 -16.99 5.57 -25.13
N GLN A 365 -17.89 5.21 -26.05
CA GLN A 365 -17.96 3.86 -26.57
C GLN A 365 -18.16 3.83 -28.09
N VAL A 366 -17.54 2.85 -28.75
CA VAL A 366 -17.92 2.40 -30.09
C VAL A 366 -18.69 1.10 -29.94
N THR A 367 -20.00 1.13 -30.16
CA THR A 367 -20.94 0.08 -29.77
C THR A 367 -21.29 -0.89 -30.89
N SER A 368 -21.17 -0.47 -32.16
CA SER A 368 -21.46 -1.33 -33.31
C SER A 368 -20.60 -0.96 -34.51
N LEU A 369 -20.22 -1.95 -35.32
CA LEU A 369 -19.45 -1.81 -36.56
C LEU A 369 -20.10 -2.61 -37.68
N VAL A 370 -20.26 -2.00 -38.86
CA VAL A 370 -20.80 -2.67 -40.05
C VAL A 370 -19.96 -2.34 -41.28
N ARG A 371 -19.50 -3.37 -41.98
CA ARG A 371 -18.71 -3.22 -43.21
C ARG A 371 -19.61 -3.11 -44.45
N ALA A 372 -19.22 -2.24 -45.38
CA ALA A 372 -19.82 -2.11 -46.68
C ALA A 372 -19.19 -3.04 -47.73
N LYS A 373 -19.97 -3.45 -48.75
CA LYS A 373 -19.46 -4.17 -49.92
C LYS A 373 -18.36 -3.40 -50.67
N THR A 374 -18.38 -2.07 -50.59
CA THR A 374 -17.38 -1.16 -51.17
C THR A 374 -16.12 -0.99 -50.30
N GLY A 375 -16.06 -1.60 -49.11
CA GLY A 375 -14.94 -1.50 -48.18
C GLY A 375 -15.06 -0.40 -47.11
N GLU A 376 -16.04 0.51 -47.22
CA GLU A 376 -16.38 1.51 -46.20
C GLU A 376 -16.82 0.84 -44.90
N VAL A 377 -16.51 1.43 -43.75
CA VAL A 377 -16.93 0.92 -42.44
C VAL A 377 -17.76 1.96 -41.73
N PHE A 378 -18.99 1.59 -41.39
CA PHE A 378 -19.88 2.38 -40.56
C PHE A 378 -19.70 1.98 -39.10
N LEU A 379 -19.71 2.97 -38.21
CA LEU A 379 -19.61 2.76 -36.78
C LEU A 379 -20.64 3.60 -36.04
N ALA A 380 -21.14 3.03 -34.94
CA ALA A 380 -21.98 3.73 -33.98
C ALA A 380 -21.16 4.05 -32.74
N THR A 381 -21.29 5.26 -32.23
CA THR A 381 -20.80 5.65 -30.92
C THR A 381 -21.94 5.70 -29.92
N SER A 382 -21.62 5.74 -28.62
CA SER A 382 -22.56 6.03 -27.55
C SER A 382 -21.89 6.91 -26.49
N ASN A 383 -22.70 7.73 -25.82
CA ASN A 383 -22.25 8.81 -24.93
C ASN A 383 -21.21 9.75 -25.58
N PRO A 384 -21.61 10.55 -26.60
CA PRO A 384 -22.95 10.63 -27.22
C PRO A 384 -23.14 9.65 -28.39
N GLY A 385 -24.41 9.37 -28.72
CA GLY A 385 -24.81 8.48 -29.79
C GLY A 385 -24.71 9.11 -31.18
N LYS A 386 -23.81 8.62 -32.04
CA LYS A 386 -23.60 9.14 -33.40
C LYS A 386 -23.28 8.03 -34.38
N VAL A 387 -23.52 8.29 -35.67
CA VAL A 387 -23.17 7.37 -36.75
C VAL A 387 -22.12 7.99 -37.65
N HIS A 388 -20.98 7.32 -37.76
CA HIS A 388 -19.84 7.76 -38.57
C HIS A 388 -19.51 6.75 -39.67
N ALA A 389 -18.92 7.25 -40.75
CA ALA A 389 -18.31 6.46 -41.81
C ALA A 389 -16.81 6.73 -41.84
N LEU A 390 -16.02 5.67 -41.79
CA LEU A 390 -14.57 5.74 -42.01
C LEU A 390 -14.27 5.67 -43.51
N GLU A 391 -13.62 6.70 -44.02
CA GLU A 391 -13.18 6.79 -45.41
C GLU A 391 -11.85 6.05 -45.62
N ALA A 392 -11.50 5.78 -46.87
CA ALA A 392 -10.24 5.12 -47.21
C ALA A 392 -9.04 6.11 -47.19
N ALA A 393 -9.28 7.39 -47.44
CA ALA A 393 -8.24 8.42 -47.47
C ALA A 393 -7.95 8.97 -46.06
N PRO A 394 -6.71 9.37 -45.76
CA PRO A 394 -6.39 10.04 -44.51
C PRO A 394 -7.03 11.44 -44.45
N GLY A 395 -7.32 11.90 -43.23
CA GLY A 395 -7.75 13.27 -42.97
C GLY A 395 -6.66 14.30 -43.34
N ILE A 396 -7.00 15.59 -43.19
CA ILE A 396 -6.09 16.71 -43.51
C ILE A 396 -5.38 17.29 -42.28
N LYS A 397 -5.86 16.99 -41.07
CA LYS A 397 -5.34 17.51 -39.81
C LYS A 397 -5.55 16.51 -38.68
N GLY A 398 -4.56 16.37 -37.80
CA GLY A 398 -4.67 15.60 -36.57
C GLY A 398 -3.84 16.26 -35.45
N THR A 399 -4.30 16.13 -34.21
CA THR A 399 -3.68 16.77 -33.04
C THR A 399 -3.43 15.76 -31.93
N PHE A 400 -2.21 15.77 -31.39
CA PHE A 400 -1.82 15.02 -30.21
C PHE A 400 -1.46 15.99 -29.09
N THR A 401 -2.00 15.79 -27.90
CA THR A 401 -1.63 16.55 -26.69
C THR A 401 -1.09 15.57 -25.65
N SER A 402 0.16 15.75 -25.24
CA SER A 402 0.77 14.91 -24.20
C SER A 402 0.11 15.17 -22.84
N LYS A 403 0.26 14.25 -21.89
CA LYS A 403 0.06 14.62 -20.48
C LYS A 403 1.12 15.64 -20.04
N PRO A 404 0.83 16.44 -19.00
CA PRO A 404 1.83 17.23 -18.29
C PRO A 404 3.00 16.37 -17.83
N ARG A 405 4.22 16.74 -18.24
CA ARG A 405 5.46 16.19 -17.71
C ARG A 405 5.85 16.96 -16.47
N ASP A 406 5.84 16.29 -15.32
CA ASP A 406 6.44 16.80 -14.09
C ASP A 406 7.96 16.65 -14.14
N THR A 407 8.68 17.72 -13.81
CA THR A 407 10.14 17.69 -13.65
C THR A 407 10.57 17.83 -12.19
N ASP A 408 9.67 17.57 -11.25
CA ASP A 408 9.80 17.57 -9.77
C ASP A 408 10.09 18.95 -9.15
N THR A 409 10.83 19.79 -9.87
CA THR A 409 11.23 21.15 -9.50
C THR A 409 11.12 22.10 -10.69
N VAL A 410 11.13 23.40 -10.41
CA VAL A 410 11.15 24.41 -11.47
C VAL A 410 12.35 24.19 -12.38
N SER A 411 12.07 24.02 -13.67
CA SER A 411 13.07 23.69 -14.69
C SER A 411 13.04 24.74 -15.80
N SER A 412 14.20 25.00 -16.40
CA SER A 412 14.29 25.76 -17.64
C SER A 412 14.24 24.82 -18.83
N TRP A 413 13.66 25.28 -19.93
CA TRP A 413 13.44 24.44 -21.11
C TRP A 413 14.56 24.63 -22.13
N GLY A 414 15.06 23.52 -22.65
CA GLY A 414 16.08 23.48 -23.68
C GLY A 414 15.46 23.54 -25.08
N ARG A 415 15.86 22.59 -25.95
CA ARG A 415 15.31 22.49 -27.31
C ARG A 415 14.29 21.36 -27.39
N VAL A 416 13.25 21.58 -28.19
CA VAL A 416 12.35 20.52 -28.65
C VAL A 416 12.76 20.12 -30.06
N ARG A 417 12.94 18.81 -30.30
CA ARG A 417 13.31 18.21 -31.60
C ARG A 417 12.42 17.00 -31.87
N TRP A 418 12.27 16.63 -33.12
CA TRP A 418 11.48 15.46 -33.48
C TRP A 418 12.00 14.79 -34.75
N GLU A 419 11.69 13.51 -34.88
CA GLU A 419 12.07 12.64 -36.00
C GLU A 419 10.81 12.05 -36.63
N GLY A 420 10.82 11.92 -37.95
CA GLY A 420 9.63 11.52 -38.71
C GLY A 420 9.77 11.69 -40.23
N GLU A 421 8.77 11.21 -40.96
CA GLU A 421 8.67 11.34 -42.41
C GLU A 421 7.79 12.55 -42.77
N LEU A 422 8.32 13.44 -43.62
CA LEU A 422 7.62 14.61 -44.15
C LEU A 422 7.48 14.51 -45.68
N PRO A 423 6.42 13.87 -46.21
CA PRO A 423 6.11 13.94 -47.63
C PRO A 423 5.93 15.39 -48.11
N ALA A 424 6.21 15.65 -49.39
CA ALA A 424 6.15 17.00 -49.96
C ALA A 424 4.79 17.67 -49.74
N GLY A 425 4.80 18.86 -49.13
CA GLY A 425 3.59 19.65 -48.86
C GLY A 425 2.81 19.24 -47.60
N THR A 426 3.35 18.33 -46.79
CA THR A 426 2.87 18.04 -45.42
C THR A 426 3.68 18.82 -44.39
N GLU A 427 3.16 18.95 -43.17
CA GLU A 427 3.81 19.70 -42.09
C GLU A 427 3.57 19.06 -40.72
N ILE A 428 4.56 19.16 -39.83
CA ILE A 428 4.47 18.81 -38.41
C ILE A 428 4.74 20.07 -37.61
N GLN A 429 3.78 20.45 -36.75
CA GLN A 429 3.87 21.61 -35.88
C GLN A 429 3.89 21.15 -34.43
N VAL A 430 4.93 21.52 -33.68
CA VAL A 430 5.00 21.25 -32.23
C VAL A 430 4.79 22.55 -31.46
N GLN A 431 4.05 22.51 -30.37
CA GLN A 431 3.84 23.64 -29.47
C GLN A 431 4.07 23.20 -28.03
N SER A 432 4.43 24.14 -27.17
CA SER A 432 4.61 23.89 -25.74
C SER A 432 3.85 24.89 -24.89
N ARG A 433 3.49 24.48 -23.68
CA ARG A 433 3.08 25.34 -22.58
C ARG A 433 3.60 24.80 -21.26
N SER A 434 3.75 25.66 -20.26
CA SER A 434 4.28 25.28 -18.95
C SER A 434 3.44 25.85 -17.81
N GLY A 435 3.56 25.24 -16.63
CA GLY A 435 2.84 25.64 -15.42
C GLY A 435 3.43 25.05 -14.15
N ASN A 436 2.91 25.48 -13.00
CA ASN A 436 3.37 25.04 -11.68
C ASN A 436 2.31 24.22 -10.91
N THR A 437 1.23 23.84 -11.58
CA THR A 437 0.17 22.96 -11.07
C THR A 437 0.14 21.68 -11.90
N THR A 438 -0.29 20.55 -11.31
CA THR A 438 -0.32 19.24 -12.01
C THR A 438 -1.34 19.20 -13.15
N THR A 439 -2.49 19.85 -12.97
CA THR A 439 -3.55 19.92 -13.99
C THR A 439 -3.49 21.28 -14.71
N PRO A 440 -3.43 21.31 -16.05
CA PRO A 440 -3.48 22.55 -16.80
C PRO A 440 -4.77 23.33 -16.56
N ASP A 441 -4.64 24.54 -16.02
CA ASP A 441 -5.73 25.47 -15.72
C ASP A 441 -5.42 26.86 -16.30
N SER A 442 -6.18 27.88 -15.89
CA SER A 442 -5.97 29.27 -16.36
C SER A 442 -4.67 29.91 -15.87
N THR A 443 -3.91 29.27 -14.98
CA THR A 443 -2.61 29.76 -14.47
C THR A 443 -1.42 29.28 -15.30
N TRP A 444 -1.64 28.33 -16.22
CA TRP A 444 -0.63 27.87 -17.17
C TRP A 444 -0.40 28.88 -18.28
N SER A 445 0.79 28.84 -18.88
CA SER A 445 1.10 29.68 -20.04
C SER A 445 0.17 29.35 -21.21
N ALA A 446 -0.07 30.34 -22.08
CA ALA A 446 -0.64 30.07 -23.39
C ALA A 446 0.27 29.10 -24.19
N TRP A 447 -0.30 28.42 -25.19
CA TRP A 447 0.47 27.62 -26.13
C TRP A 447 1.43 28.52 -26.93
N SER A 448 2.66 28.06 -27.12
CA SER A 448 3.68 28.75 -27.91
C SER A 448 3.27 28.89 -29.39
N ALA A 449 4.01 29.73 -30.13
CA ALA A 449 4.05 29.63 -31.59
C ALA A 449 4.56 28.23 -32.01
N PRO A 450 4.12 27.70 -33.16
CA PRO A 450 4.49 26.37 -33.62
C PRO A 450 5.97 26.28 -34.01
N TYR A 451 6.63 25.24 -33.51
CA TYR A 451 7.96 24.80 -33.90
C TYR A 451 7.84 23.84 -35.08
N THR A 452 8.34 24.24 -36.25
CA THR A 452 8.25 23.48 -37.50
C THR A 452 9.58 22.83 -37.91
N GLU A 453 10.68 23.20 -37.26
CA GLU A 453 12.02 22.67 -37.55
C GLU A 453 12.32 21.41 -36.74
N GLY A 454 12.29 20.23 -37.37
CA GLY A 454 12.57 18.95 -36.69
C GLY A 454 13.97 18.80 -36.10
N ARG A 455 14.98 19.54 -36.62
CA ARG A 455 16.36 19.51 -36.11
C ARG A 455 16.53 20.14 -34.72
N GLY A 456 15.50 20.81 -34.24
CA GLY A 456 15.39 21.27 -32.86
C GLY A 456 15.24 22.78 -32.77
N THR A 457 14.29 23.27 -31.97
CA THR A 457 14.02 24.70 -31.73
C THR A 457 14.02 24.97 -30.22
N PRO A 458 14.54 26.12 -29.72
CA PRO A 458 14.41 26.48 -28.32
C PRO A 458 12.95 26.55 -27.88
N ILE A 459 12.63 25.94 -26.75
CA ILE A 459 11.29 25.97 -26.16
C ILE A 459 11.05 27.39 -25.63
N ALA A 460 9.91 27.97 -26.03
CA ALA A 460 9.56 29.36 -25.74
C ALA A 460 8.75 29.52 -24.44
N SER A 461 8.28 28.42 -23.86
CA SER A 461 7.53 28.43 -22.60
C SER A 461 8.40 28.94 -21.43
N GLU A 462 7.77 29.51 -20.41
CA GLU A 462 8.48 30.03 -19.23
C GLU A 462 8.96 28.89 -18.33
N SER A 463 10.00 29.13 -17.52
CA SER A 463 10.52 28.13 -16.58
C SER A 463 9.45 27.77 -15.54
N ALA A 464 9.13 26.49 -15.42
CA ALA A 464 8.12 25.99 -14.50
C ALA A 464 8.40 24.53 -14.14
N ARG A 465 7.60 23.94 -13.25
CA ARG A 465 7.72 22.53 -12.86
C ARG A 465 7.11 21.57 -13.89
N PHE A 466 6.09 21.99 -14.61
CA PHE A 466 5.40 21.14 -15.59
C PHE A 466 5.55 21.69 -17.01
N LEU A 467 5.75 20.78 -17.97
CA LEU A 467 5.74 21.06 -19.41
C LEU A 467 4.70 20.18 -20.10
N GLN A 468 3.94 20.73 -21.04
CA GLN A 468 3.06 19.96 -21.90
C GLN A 468 3.35 20.28 -23.37
N LEU A 469 3.31 19.26 -24.22
CA LEU A 469 3.55 19.37 -25.65
C LEU A 469 2.27 19.07 -26.43
N ARG A 470 2.09 19.79 -27.52
CA ARG A 470 1.04 19.53 -28.51
C ARG A 470 1.68 19.40 -29.88
N VAL A 471 1.33 18.34 -30.61
CA VAL A 471 1.74 18.11 -32.00
C VAL A 471 0.52 18.25 -32.89
N THR A 472 0.64 18.99 -33.99
CA THR A 472 -0.36 19.04 -35.06
C THR A 472 0.27 18.50 -36.34
N LEU A 473 -0.33 17.45 -36.89
CA LEU A 473 0.02 16.90 -38.21
C LEU A 473 -0.89 17.55 -39.26
N LEU A 474 -0.32 18.04 -40.36
CA LEU A 474 -1.05 18.61 -41.49
C LEU A 474 -0.73 17.82 -42.77
N GLY A 475 -1.78 17.27 -43.38
CA GLY A 475 -1.70 16.44 -44.58
C GLY A 475 -2.06 17.20 -45.85
N LYS A 476 -1.70 16.64 -47.01
CA LYS A 476 -2.02 17.20 -48.33
C LYS A 476 -2.20 16.11 -49.37
N GLN A 477 -3.25 16.19 -50.20
CA GLN A 477 -3.50 15.28 -51.33
C GLN A 477 -3.34 13.78 -50.96
N ALA A 478 -3.95 13.36 -49.85
CA ALA A 478 -3.88 12.00 -49.30
C ALA A 478 -2.49 11.54 -48.78
N HIS A 479 -1.50 12.42 -48.72
CA HIS A 479 -0.26 12.17 -48.00
C HIS A 479 -0.37 12.62 -46.54
N SER A 480 0.11 11.76 -45.63
CA SER A 480 0.21 12.05 -44.20
C SER A 480 1.68 12.21 -43.79
N PRO A 481 2.03 13.22 -42.99
CA PRO A 481 3.29 13.21 -42.27
C PRO A 481 3.28 12.11 -41.21
N VAL A 482 4.46 11.77 -40.72
CA VAL A 482 4.69 10.70 -39.74
C VAL A 482 5.58 11.25 -38.65
N LEU A 483 5.18 11.08 -37.40
CA LEU A 483 6.02 11.35 -36.25
C LEU A 483 6.43 10.02 -35.62
N ASP A 484 7.74 9.83 -35.46
CA ASP A 484 8.31 8.65 -34.80
C ASP A 484 8.73 8.98 -33.35
N THR A 485 9.45 10.09 -33.18
CA THR A 485 10.02 10.48 -31.87
C THR A 485 9.89 11.97 -31.64
N LEU A 486 9.55 12.38 -30.41
CA LEU A 486 9.56 13.77 -29.96
C LEU A 486 10.39 13.89 -28.68
N VAL A 487 11.35 14.82 -28.67
CA VAL A 487 12.24 15.03 -27.51
C VAL A 487 12.23 16.49 -27.10
N ALA A 488 11.94 16.74 -25.83
CA ALA A 488 12.11 18.03 -25.17
C ALA A 488 13.24 17.96 -24.14
N ALA A 489 14.29 18.77 -24.34
CA ALA A 489 15.34 18.90 -23.34
C ALA A 489 14.93 19.90 -22.25
N TYR A 490 15.37 19.68 -21.02
CA TYR A 490 15.17 20.60 -19.90
C TYR A 490 16.34 20.54 -18.92
N LEU A 491 16.50 21.61 -18.13
CA LEU A 491 17.51 21.69 -17.08
C LEU A 491 16.81 22.04 -15.76
N GLN A 492 16.87 21.12 -14.82
CA GLN A 492 16.36 21.34 -13.47
C GLN A 492 17.19 22.41 -12.76
N ARG A 493 16.55 23.24 -11.95
CA ARG A 493 17.28 24.12 -11.03
C ARG A 493 18.06 23.24 -10.04
N ASN A 494 19.37 23.47 -9.93
CA ASN A 494 20.25 22.72 -9.04
C ASN A 494 19.73 22.75 -7.59
N LEU A 495 19.71 21.60 -6.94
CA LEU A 495 19.23 21.44 -5.57
C LEU A 495 20.40 21.14 -4.64
N ARG A 496 20.26 21.49 -3.36
CA ARG A 496 21.30 21.24 -2.37
C ARG A 496 21.36 19.72 -2.07
N PRO A 497 22.55 19.09 -2.13
CA PRO A 497 22.74 17.73 -1.61
C PRO A 497 22.37 17.62 -0.14
N GLN A 498 21.74 16.51 0.26
CA GLN A 498 21.33 16.26 1.63
C GLN A 498 21.98 15.00 2.19
N ILE A 499 22.65 15.13 3.34
CA ILE A 499 23.17 13.99 4.09
C ILE A 499 22.08 13.52 5.05
N GLN A 500 21.46 12.38 4.75
CA GLN A 500 20.37 11.81 5.55
C GLN A 500 20.89 11.27 6.88
N THR A 501 21.96 10.48 6.84
CA THR A 501 22.53 9.82 8.03
C THR A 501 24.05 9.77 7.96
N ILE A 502 24.70 9.89 9.12
CA ILE A 502 26.11 9.54 9.30
C ILE A 502 26.13 8.42 10.33
N THR A 503 26.67 7.27 9.92
CA THR A 503 26.83 6.07 10.74
C THR A 503 28.27 6.01 11.22
N VAL A 504 28.45 6.05 12.54
CA VAL A 504 29.71 5.72 13.19
C VAL A 504 29.68 4.21 13.47
N HIS A 505 30.56 3.45 12.81
CA HIS A 505 30.63 1.99 13.00
C HIS A 505 31.26 1.63 14.35
N PRO A 506 31.09 0.40 14.85
CA PRO A 506 31.83 -0.05 16.02
C PRO A 506 33.35 0.15 15.86
N PRO A 507 34.07 0.53 16.94
CA PRO A 507 35.53 0.70 16.89
C PRO A 507 36.24 -0.56 16.37
N GLY A 508 37.14 -0.35 15.42
CA GLY A 508 37.92 -1.39 14.77
C GLY A 508 37.22 -2.19 13.68
N GLU A 509 35.94 -1.96 13.38
CA GLU A 509 35.28 -2.58 12.23
C GLU A 509 35.67 -1.87 10.93
N VAL A 510 36.31 -2.59 10.02
CA VAL A 510 36.74 -2.09 8.71
C VAL A 510 36.17 -2.95 7.57
N PHE A 511 35.96 -2.33 6.40
CA PHE A 511 35.41 -3.00 5.21
C PHE A 511 36.51 -3.22 4.17
N GLN A 512 36.59 -4.42 3.59
CA GLN A 512 37.56 -4.73 2.53
C GLN A 512 37.08 -4.20 1.17
N LYS A 513 37.98 -3.79 0.26
CA LYS A 513 37.63 -3.54 -1.16
C LYS A 513 37.31 -4.87 -1.88
N PRO A 514 36.49 -4.88 -2.95
CA PRO A 514 36.36 -6.05 -3.83
C PRO A 514 37.74 -6.41 -4.40
N ILE A 515 38.10 -7.69 -4.35
CA ILE A 515 39.45 -8.22 -4.61
C ILE A 515 39.98 -7.76 -5.99
N SER A 516 41.11 -7.05 -6.00
CA SER A 516 42.02 -7.02 -7.14
C SER A 516 42.99 -8.20 -7.03
N LEU A 517 43.36 -8.82 -8.16
CA LEU A 517 44.12 -10.09 -8.29
C LEU A 517 45.56 -10.10 -7.69
N SER A 518 45.92 -9.16 -6.81
CA SER A 518 47.28 -8.99 -6.25
C SER A 518 47.51 -9.65 -4.89
N GLY A 519 46.50 -10.21 -4.23
CA GLY A 519 46.69 -10.96 -2.96
C GLY A 519 46.89 -10.12 -1.70
N ASP A 520 46.98 -8.79 -1.82
CA ASP A 520 46.98 -7.86 -0.68
C ASP A 520 45.56 -7.49 -0.22
N VAL A 521 45.37 -7.32 1.08
CA VAL A 521 44.07 -7.00 1.70
C VAL A 521 43.90 -5.49 1.78
N ASP A 522 43.36 -4.87 0.73
CA ASP A 522 43.11 -3.43 0.72
C ASP A 522 41.85 -3.05 1.51
N ILE A 523 42.01 -2.13 2.46
CA ILE A 523 40.92 -1.61 3.30
C ILE A 523 40.24 -0.43 2.61
N LEU A 524 38.91 -0.47 2.53
CA LEU A 524 38.09 0.57 1.92
C LEU A 524 38.11 1.83 2.79
N GLY A 525 38.62 2.92 2.25
CA GLY A 525 38.65 4.24 2.90
C GLY A 525 39.89 4.54 3.75
N LEU A 526 40.85 3.62 3.90
CA LEU A 526 42.17 3.86 4.50
C LEU A 526 43.19 4.13 3.38
N ASP A 527 44.09 5.12 3.50
CA ASP A 527 45.14 5.35 2.49
C ASP A 527 46.24 4.28 2.62
N GLU A 528 46.75 3.75 1.49
CA GLU A 528 47.88 2.82 1.48
C GLU A 528 49.16 3.46 2.06
N PRO A 529 50.04 2.71 2.75
CA PRO A 529 51.38 3.19 3.02
C PRO A 529 52.12 3.41 1.69
N ARG A 530 52.59 4.65 1.47
CA ARG A 530 53.41 5.02 0.30
C ARG A 530 54.66 4.14 0.22
N SER A 531 54.84 3.44 -0.91
CA SER A 531 56.14 2.86 -1.26
C SER A 531 57.20 3.96 -1.47
N PRO A 532 58.50 3.67 -1.23
CA PRO A 532 59.57 4.68 -1.24
C PRO A 532 59.79 5.40 -2.60
N ASP A 533 59.27 4.87 -3.71
CA ASP A 533 59.66 5.30 -5.06
C ASP A 533 58.62 6.14 -5.84
N GLY A 534 57.62 6.71 -5.17
CA GLY A 534 56.92 7.92 -5.66
C GLY A 534 56.31 7.91 -7.07
N ARG A 535 55.76 6.78 -7.56
CA ARG A 535 55.00 6.76 -8.83
C ARG A 535 53.50 6.53 -8.59
N PRO A 536 52.60 7.32 -9.21
CA PRO A 536 51.16 7.11 -9.11
C PRO A 536 50.70 5.95 -10.01
N ALA A 537 49.86 5.06 -9.48
CA ALA A 537 49.18 4.04 -10.27
C ALA A 537 48.13 4.69 -11.19
N GLN A 538 48.05 4.19 -12.43
CA GLN A 538 47.15 4.67 -13.48
C GLN A 538 45.68 4.70 -13.02
N ALA A 539 45.02 5.85 -13.22
CA ALA A 539 43.62 6.05 -12.94
C ALA A 539 42.74 5.14 -13.82
N ALA A 540 42.07 4.17 -13.21
CA ALA A 540 41.00 3.42 -13.85
C ALA A 540 39.76 4.32 -14.05
N ARG A 541 39.08 4.16 -15.20
CA ARG A 541 37.87 4.90 -15.57
C ARG A 541 36.71 4.62 -14.58
N PRO A 542 35.80 5.58 -14.35
CA PRO A 542 34.68 5.38 -13.44
C PRO A 542 33.64 4.45 -14.08
N SER A 543 33.43 3.28 -13.50
CA SER A 543 32.21 2.49 -13.70
C SER A 543 31.14 2.94 -12.71
N ALA A 544 29.87 2.81 -13.10
CA ALA A 544 28.68 3.22 -12.37
C ALA A 544 28.72 2.94 -10.85
N ALA A 545 28.13 3.88 -10.09
CA ALA A 545 28.07 3.85 -8.63
C ALA A 545 27.57 2.49 -8.09
N PRO A 546 28.30 1.84 -7.17
CA PRO A 546 27.80 0.66 -6.51
C PRO A 546 26.67 1.04 -5.55
N SER A 547 25.59 0.28 -5.60
CA SER A 547 24.48 0.34 -4.64
C SER A 547 25.01 0.15 -3.21
N ALA A 548 24.45 0.90 -2.26
CA ALA A 548 24.82 0.95 -0.83
C ALA A 548 24.64 -0.37 -0.02
N THR A 549 24.59 -1.52 -0.68
CA THR A 549 24.24 -2.83 -0.09
C THR A 549 25.32 -3.90 -0.23
N ALA A 550 26.49 -3.61 -0.80
CA ALA A 550 27.56 -4.60 -0.96
C ALA A 550 28.87 -4.16 -0.27
N TYR A 551 28.84 -3.96 1.05
CA TYR A 551 30.09 -3.91 1.82
C TYR A 551 30.65 -5.34 1.90
N SER A 552 31.81 -5.55 1.29
CA SER A 552 32.61 -6.78 1.37
C SER A 552 32.96 -7.14 2.83
N ARG A 553 33.39 -8.38 3.04
CA ARG A 553 33.71 -9.02 4.34
C ARG A 553 34.22 -8.03 5.40
N ARG A 554 33.54 -8.01 6.55
CA ARG A 554 33.93 -7.24 7.74
C ARG A 554 35.20 -7.81 8.34
N LEU A 555 36.16 -6.94 8.63
CA LEU A 555 37.42 -7.27 9.30
C LEU A 555 37.54 -6.43 10.57
N TYR A 556 38.34 -6.92 11.52
CA TYR A 556 38.66 -6.19 12.74
C TYR A 556 40.10 -5.69 12.69
N GLN A 557 40.30 -4.38 12.82
CA GLN A 557 41.61 -3.74 12.91
C GLN A 557 41.65 -2.79 14.11
N LYS A 558 42.56 -3.05 15.05
CA LYS A 558 42.73 -2.20 16.24
C LYS A 558 43.18 -0.78 15.84
N GLY A 559 42.62 0.25 16.48
CA GLY A 559 43.04 1.65 16.32
C GLY A 559 42.42 2.36 15.10
N VAL A 560 41.39 1.78 14.48
CA VAL A 560 40.69 2.38 13.34
C VAL A 560 39.23 2.63 13.70
N GLN A 561 38.71 3.79 13.30
CA GLN A 561 37.31 4.15 13.39
C GLN A 561 36.74 4.39 11.98
N THR A 562 35.71 3.63 11.62
CA THR A 562 35.08 3.74 10.31
C THR A 562 33.76 4.49 10.39
N PHE A 563 33.51 5.30 9.36
CA PHE A 563 32.31 6.10 9.17
C PHE A 563 31.71 5.78 7.80
N SER A 564 30.39 5.66 7.72
CA SER A 564 29.70 5.70 6.43
C SER A 564 28.51 6.64 6.51
N TRP A 565 28.05 7.16 5.38
CA TRP A 565 26.90 8.05 5.35
C TRP A 565 25.99 7.75 4.16
N LYS A 566 24.72 8.13 4.31
CA LYS A 566 23.78 8.17 3.20
C LYS A 566 23.57 9.62 2.82
N ALA A 567 24.03 9.99 1.62
CA ALA A 567 23.77 11.29 1.03
C ALA A 567 22.97 11.10 -0.25
N GLU A 568 22.04 12.01 -0.49
CA GLU A 568 21.18 12.02 -1.67
C GLU A 568 21.17 13.43 -2.24
N ASP A 569 21.27 13.49 -3.56
CA ASP A 569 21.07 14.71 -4.31
C ASP A 569 19.69 14.63 -4.98
N PRO A 570 18.76 15.55 -4.72
CA PRO A 570 17.40 15.46 -5.26
C PRO A 570 17.31 15.47 -6.79
N ASN A 571 18.31 15.99 -7.51
CA ASN A 571 18.40 15.94 -8.97
C ASN A 571 19.39 14.89 -9.50
N GLY A 572 19.88 14.00 -8.62
CA GLY A 572 20.72 12.86 -8.98
C GLY A 572 22.17 13.19 -9.30
N ASP A 573 22.67 14.35 -8.87
CA ASP A 573 24.05 14.77 -9.15
C ASP A 573 25.10 13.89 -8.44
N THR A 574 26.29 13.79 -9.07
CA THR A 574 27.42 13.08 -8.48
C THR A 574 28.01 13.90 -7.33
N LEU A 575 28.14 13.27 -6.17
CA LEU A 575 28.61 13.94 -4.95
C LEU A 575 30.10 13.71 -4.68
N ALA A 576 30.77 14.76 -4.23
CA ALA A 576 32.10 14.71 -3.63
C ALA A 576 32.02 15.08 -2.15
N TYR A 577 32.83 14.42 -1.32
CA TYR A 577 32.79 14.55 0.12
C TYR A 577 34.04 15.22 0.69
N GLU A 578 33.84 15.96 1.78
CA GLU A 578 34.86 16.43 2.69
C GLU A 578 34.49 16.02 4.12
N VAL A 579 35.46 15.53 4.88
CA VAL A 579 35.26 15.14 6.28
C VAL A 579 36.20 15.94 7.16
N TYR A 580 35.64 16.54 8.20
CA TYR A 580 36.35 17.27 9.24
C TYR A 580 36.12 16.57 10.58
N TYR A 581 37.01 16.77 11.54
CA TYR A 581 36.86 16.26 12.90
C TYR A 581 37.23 17.33 13.93
N ARG A 582 36.69 17.20 15.15
CA ARG A 582 37.11 17.98 16.32
C ARG A 582 36.82 17.22 17.62
N PRO A 583 37.62 17.44 18.68
CA PRO A 583 37.19 17.11 20.04
C PRO A 583 35.90 17.85 20.40
N VAL A 584 35.00 17.23 21.17
CA VAL A 584 33.75 17.88 21.62
C VAL A 584 34.04 19.16 22.42
N SER A 585 35.15 19.20 23.14
CA SER A 585 35.61 20.35 23.94
C SER A 585 36.24 21.49 23.12
N ASP A 586 36.52 21.28 21.84
CA ASP A 586 37.16 22.26 20.95
C ASP A 586 36.13 22.75 19.92
N SER A 587 36.15 24.04 19.57
CA SER A 587 35.28 24.62 18.55
C SER A 587 35.91 24.60 17.15
N ARG A 588 37.21 24.31 17.04
CA ARG A 588 37.94 24.37 15.77
C ARG A 588 37.89 23.04 15.00
N TRP A 589 37.31 23.06 13.80
CA TRP A 589 37.33 21.94 12.87
C TRP A 589 38.70 21.72 12.23
N ARG A 590 39.11 20.46 12.11
CA ARG A 590 40.34 20.01 11.45
C ARG A 590 39.97 19.13 10.27
N LEU A 591 40.61 19.34 9.12
CA LEU A 591 40.33 18.54 7.92
C LEU A 591 40.88 17.12 8.12
N LEU A 592 40.03 16.12 7.87
CA LEU A 592 40.40 14.71 7.86
C LEU A 592 40.71 14.24 6.43
N LYS A 593 39.79 14.46 5.49
CA LYS A 593 39.93 14.09 4.07
C LYS A 593 39.03 14.95 3.19
N LYS A 594 39.43 15.22 1.94
CA LYS A 594 38.65 16.02 0.97
C LYS A 594 38.82 15.46 -0.44
N GLY A 595 37.75 15.56 -1.24
CA GLY A 595 37.80 15.34 -2.69
C GLY A 595 37.65 13.88 -3.11
N PHE A 596 36.84 13.11 -2.40
CA PHE A 596 36.57 11.70 -2.69
C PHE A 596 35.06 11.45 -2.86
N THR A 597 34.67 10.38 -3.55
CA THR A 597 33.27 10.08 -3.92
C THR A 597 32.67 8.91 -3.15
N ASP A 598 33.49 8.13 -2.43
CA ASP A 598 33.00 7.02 -1.62
C ASP A 598 32.29 7.54 -0.36
N ALA A 599 31.10 7.01 -0.06
CA ALA A 599 30.34 7.39 1.13
C ALA A 599 30.80 6.65 2.41
N VAL A 600 32.08 6.31 2.49
CA VAL A 600 32.72 5.58 3.59
C VAL A 600 34.15 6.08 3.78
N LEU A 601 34.57 6.21 5.04
CA LEU A 601 35.91 6.65 5.44
C LEU A 601 36.39 5.85 6.65
N ALA A 602 37.61 5.33 6.60
CA ALA A 602 38.28 4.73 7.73
C ALA A 602 39.34 5.70 8.26
N TRP A 603 39.34 5.97 9.56
CA TRP A 603 40.26 6.87 10.22
C TRP A 603 41.14 6.13 11.22
N ASP A 604 42.46 6.27 11.11
CA ASP A 604 43.40 5.85 12.14
C ASP A 604 43.33 6.77 13.38
N THR A 605 42.68 6.29 14.43
CA THR A 605 42.44 7.03 15.67
C THR A 605 43.61 6.97 16.65
N THR A 606 44.69 6.24 16.33
CA THR A 606 45.93 6.30 17.13
C THR A 606 46.64 7.65 16.98
N THR A 607 46.27 8.42 15.95
CA THR A 607 46.82 9.74 15.65
C THR A 607 46.27 10.87 16.53
N VAL A 608 45.27 10.58 17.38
CA VAL A 608 44.63 11.57 18.26
C VAL A 608 44.55 11.09 19.71
N PRO A 609 44.53 12.00 20.71
CA PRO A 609 44.34 11.65 22.11
C PRO A 609 43.00 10.97 22.38
N ASN A 610 42.93 10.16 23.43
CA ASN A 610 41.66 9.61 23.90
C ASN A 610 40.69 10.73 24.28
N GLY A 611 39.41 10.52 23.99
CA GLY A 611 38.36 11.49 24.28
C GLY A 611 37.19 11.38 23.32
N ARG A 612 36.26 12.33 23.45
CA ARG A 612 35.03 12.36 22.67
C ARG A 612 35.17 13.27 21.46
N TYR A 613 34.88 12.74 20.27
CA TYR A 613 35.03 13.44 18.99
C TYR A 613 33.72 13.50 18.23
N VAL A 614 33.63 14.46 17.32
CA VAL A 614 32.57 14.57 16.32
C VAL A 614 33.23 14.72 14.95
N ILE A 615 32.65 14.09 13.92
CA ILE A 615 33.00 14.40 12.53
C ILE A 615 31.91 15.24 11.88
N LYS A 616 32.31 16.07 10.92
CA LYS A 616 31.41 16.77 10.00
C LYS A 616 31.68 16.31 8.60
N VAL A 617 30.64 15.83 7.93
CA VAL A 617 30.68 15.46 6.51
C VAL A 617 30.03 16.60 5.72
N ILE A 618 30.71 17.05 4.68
CA ILE A 618 30.19 18.00 3.68
C ILE A 618 30.05 17.23 2.38
N ALA A 619 28.85 17.21 1.80
CA ALA A 619 28.56 16.65 0.49
C ALA A 619 28.37 17.80 -0.50
N SER A 620 29.06 17.76 -1.64
CA SER A 620 28.99 18.78 -2.68
C SER A 620 28.72 18.15 -4.04
N ASP A 621 27.83 18.77 -4.81
CA ASP A 621 27.48 18.45 -6.20
C ASP A 621 28.49 19.02 -7.23
N SER A 622 29.63 19.55 -6.78
CA SER A 622 30.68 20.13 -7.64
C SER A 622 31.26 19.20 -8.71
N PRO A 623 31.14 17.85 -8.64
CA PRO A 623 31.37 16.98 -9.78
C PRO A 623 30.44 17.20 -10.97
N SER A 624 29.16 17.50 -10.72
CA SER A 624 28.12 17.71 -11.74
C SER A 624 27.92 19.17 -12.14
N ASN A 625 28.34 20.13 -11.29
CA ASN A 625 28.05 21.55 -11.49
C ASN A 625 29.32 22.42 -11.67
N PRO A 626 29.24 23.51 -12.46
CA PRO A 626 30.35 24.46 -12.61
C PRO A 626 30.72 25.15 -11.30
N ALA A 627 31.99 25.59 -11.21
CA ALA A 627 32.50 26.36 -10.09
C ALA A 627 31.65 27.64 -9.88
N GLY A 628 30.99 27.75 -8.72
CA GLY A 628 30.10 28.86 -8.36
C GLY A 628 28.60 28.56 -8.42
N MET A 629 28.18 27.46 -9.08
CA MET A 629 26.79 26.96 -9.06
C MET A 629 26.62 25.69 -8.22
N ALA A 630 27.75 25.09 -7.82
CA ALA A 630 27.77 23.94 -6.93
C ALA A 630 27.21 24.30 -5.54
N LEU A 631 26.29 23.48 -5.05
CA LEU A 631 25.76 23.56 -3.71
C LEU A 631 26.43 22.49 -2.83
N SER A 632 26.35 22.71 -1.52
CA SER A 632 26.77 21.73 -0.54
C SER A 632 25.79 21.66 0.61
N GLY A 633 25.67 20.46 1.15
CA GLY A 633 25.02 20.16 2.42
C GLY A 633 26.04 19.62 3.40
N GLU A 634 25.87 19.95 4.68
CA GLU A 634 26.73 19.42 5.74
C GLU A 634 25.92 18.79 6.86
N LYS A 635 26.51 17.80 7.52
CA LYS A 635 25.93 17.16 8.70
C LYS A 635 27.04 16.74 9.65
N GLU A 636 26.77 16.90 10.94
CA GLU A 636 27.64 16.41 12.01
C GLU A 636 27.19 15.01 12.43
N SER A 637 28.16 14.15 12.77
CA SER A 637 27.88 12.85 13.38
C SER A 637 27.38 13.04 14.81
N VAL A 638 26.78 11.99 15.37
CA VAL A 638 26.72 11.88 16.83
C VAL A 638 28.15 11.83 17.40
N PRO A 639 28.39 12.36 18.61
CA PRO A 639 29.69 12.22 19.26
C PRO A 639 30.03 10.75 19.52
N PHE A 640 31.29 10.38 19.30
CA PHE A 640 31.82 9.03 19.53
C PHE A 640 33.12 9.08 20.34
N ASP A 641 33.42 7.98 21.01
CA ASP A 641 34.58 7.86 21.89
C ASP A 641 35.75 7.25 21.13
N VAL A 642 36.90 7.90 21.23
CA VAL A 642 38.19 7.34 20.85
C VAL A 642 38.89 6.93 22.14
N ASP A 643 39.10 5.62 22.32
CA ASP A 643 39.86 5.06 23.43
C ASP A 643 40.87 4.05 22.92
N ASN A 644 42.14 4.44 22.97
CA ASN A 644 43.26 3.58 22.60
C ASN A 644 43.88 2.87 23.83
N THR A 645 43.34 3.08 25.04
CA THR A 645 43.84 2.50 26.29
C THR A 645 43.14 1.16 26.58
N PRO A 646 43.88 0.09 26.98
CA PRO A 646 43.25 -1.17 27.36
C PRO A 646 42.64 -1.12 28.78
N PRO A 647 41.57 -1.90 29.05
CA PRO A 647 40.93 -1.94 30.37
C PRO A 647 41.82 -2.62 31.42
N LEU A 648 41.72 -2.15 32.66
CA LEU A 648 42.33 -2.75 33.83
C LEU A 648 41.51 -3.96 34.31
N VAL A 649 42.16 -5.10 34.54
CA VAL A 649 41.53 -6.32 35.07
C VAL A 649 42.16 -6.69 36.41
N GLN A 650 41.35 -6.72 37.48
CA GLN A 650 41.75 -7.14 38.83
C GLN A 650 40.96 -8.37 39.28
N VAL A 651 41.64 -9.36 39.85
CA VAL A 651 41.04 -10.64 40.25
C VAL A 651 41.19 -10.85 41.75
N THR A 652 40.09 -11.17 42.44
CA THR A 652 40.03 -11.43 43.89
C THR A 652 39.37 -12.78 44.17
N LEU A 653 40.00 -13.61 45.01
CA LEU A 653 39.49 -14.92 45.43
C LEU A 653 38.68 -14.80 46.72
N ALA A 654 37.41 -15.22 46.72
CA ALA A 654 36.61 -15.35 47.94
C ALA A 654 36.75 -16.76 48.52
N ALA A 655 37.41 -16.87 49.67
CA ALA A 655 37.69 -18.13 50.34
C ALA A 655 36.47 -18.70 51.10
N ARG A 656 35.55 -19.39 50.41
CA ARG A 656 34.58 -20.35 50.98
C ARG A 656 34.16 -21.37 49.91
N SER A 657 33.77 -22.58 50.31
CA SER A 657 33.32 -23.65 49.39
C SER A 657 31.83 -23.49 49.03
N PRO A 658 31.47 -23.51 47.73
CA PRO A 658 32.35 -23.54 46.56
C PRO A 658 33.05 -22.18 46.32
N ALA A 659 34.33 -22.24 45.91
CA ALA A 659 35.19 -21.08 45.73
C ALA A 659 34.62 -20.10 44.68
N ARG A 660 34.43 -18.84 45.07
CA ARG A 660 33.95 -17.78 44.18
C ARG A 660 35.09 -16.85 43.81
N VAL A 661 35.23 -16.57 42.51
CA VAL A 661 36.21 -15.60 41.99
C VAL A 661 35.45 -14.33 41.62
N HIS A 662 35.85 -13.21 42.21
CA HIS A 662 35.37 -11.89 41.86
C HIS A 662 36.38 -11.21 40.93
N VAL A 663 35.92 -10.77 39.76
CA VAL A 663 36.77 -10.04 38.80
C VAL A 663 36.22 -8.63 38.67
N LEU A 664 37.03 -7.63 39.02
CA LEU A 664 36.75 -6.23 38.75
C LEU A 664 37.43 -5.85 37.45
N VAL A 665 36.65 -5.50 36.43
CA VAL A 665 37.15 -4.93 35.19
C VAL A 665 36.80 -3.44 35.22
N LYS A 666 37.80 -2.58 35.08
CA LYS A 666 37.65 -1.13 35.09
C LYS A 666 38.31 -0.54 33.84
N ASP A 667 37.63 0.39 33.20
CA ASP A 667 38.18 1.21 32.15
C ASP A 667 37.89 2.68 32.50
N ASP A 668 38.82 3.58 32.20
CA ASP A 668 38.71 4.99 32.58
C ASP A 668 38.02 5.84 31.49
N SER A 669 37.92 5.35 30.25
CA SER A 669 37.44 6.14 29.09
C SER A 669 36.32 5.45 28.30
N SER A 670 36.26 4.12 28.27
CA SER A 670 35.26 3.37 27.48
C SER A 670 34.38 2.44 28.32
N ILE A 671 33.17 2.14 27.81
CA ILE A 671 32.24 1.21 28.47
C ILE A 671 32.61 -0.23 28.11
N ILE A 672 32.87 -1.06 29.13
CA ILE A 672 33.22 -2.48 28.97
C ILE A 672 32.04 -3.28 28.40
N ARG A 673 31.94 -3.49 27.09
CA ARG A 673 30.75 -4.16 26.48
C ARG A 673 30.60 -5.65 26.80
N LYS A 674 31.71 -6.37 26.88
CA LYS A 674 31.74 -7.82 27.09
C LYS A 674 32.94 -8.18 27.94
N THR A 675 32.74 -9.15 28.82
CA THR A 675 33.80 -9.78 29.59
C THR A 675 33.64 -11.28 29.44
N GLU A 676 34.73 -11.96 29.14
CA GLU A 676 34.79 -13.40 28.99
C GLU A 676 35.90 -13.96 29.87
N TYR A 677 35.76 -15.20 30.28
CA TYR A 677 36.77 -15.92 31.04
C TYR A 677 36.94 -17.32 30.46
N SER A 678 38.14 -17.88 30.60
CA SER A 678 38.45 -19.26 30.30
C SER A 678 39.08 -19.88 31.53
N VAL A 679 38.63 -21.07 31.91
CA VAL A 679 39.18 -21.85 33.02
C VAL A 679 40.05 -22.95 32.41
N ASP A 680 41.30 -23.04 32.87
CA ASP A 680 42.29 -24.03 32.43
C ASP A 680 42.49 -24.12 30.90
N GLY A 681 42.37 -22.99 30.20
CA GLY A 681 42.54 -22.94 28.74
C GLY A 681 41.38 -23.56 27.95
N GLY A 682 40.23 -23.82 28.59
CA GLY A 682 39.01 -24.25 27.93
C GLY A 682 38.37 -23.18 27.03
N LYS A 683 37.18 -23.48 26.49
CA LYS A 683 36.42 -22.52 25.68
C LYS A 683 36.07 -21.26 26.50
N TRP A 684 36.26 -20.08 25.90
CA TRP A 684 35.86 -18.81 26.50
C TRP A 684 34.36 -18.79 26.80
N GLN A 685 34.01 -18.39 28.02
CA GLN A 685 32.64 -18.26 28.51
C GLN A 685 32.35 -16.80 28.88
N ARG A 686 31.15 -16.32 28.56
CA ARG A 686 30.72 -14.96 28.90
C ARG A 686 30.46 -14.83 30.40
N SER A 687 31.00 -13.78 31.02
CA SER A 687 30.72 -13.50 32.43
C SER A 687 29.33 -12.85 32.59
N ARG A 688 28.65 -13.09 33.72
CA ARG A 688 27.35 -12.47 34.03
C ARG A 688 27.58 -11.12 34.73
N ARG A 689 27.06 -10.02 34.15
CA ARG A 689 27.00 -8.71 34.82
C ARG A 689 25.97 -8.77 35.95
N VAL A 690 26.32 -8.18 37.09
CA VAL A 690 25.38 -7.85 38.17
C VAL A 690 25.48 -6.33 38.35
N ALA A 691 24.63 -5.56 37.66
CA ALA A 691 24.51 -4.12 37.86
C ALA A 691 23.02 -3.76 37.90
N SER A 692 22.58 -3.15 39.00
CA SER A 692 21.25 -2.59 39.18
C SER A 692 21.02 -1.41 38.23
N LEU A 693 19.81 -1.28 37.68
CA LEU A 693 19.40 -0.18 36.79
C LEU A 693 18.25 0.58 37.45
N ASN A 694 18.09 1.87 37.17
CA ASN A 694 16.86 2.61 37.43
C ASN A 694 16.01 2.62 36.16
N VAL A 695 14.80 2.05 36.24
CA VAL A 695 13.90 1.84 35.12
C VAL A 695 12.64 2.69 35.32
N LEU A 696 12.25 3.43 34.28
CA LEU A 696 10.99 4.18 34.25
C LEU A 696 9.94 3.44 33.43
N LEU A 697 8.78 3.15 34.01
CA LEU A 697 7.62 2.63 33.29
C LEU A 697 6.68 3.79 32.91
N LEU A 698 6.43 4.00 31.63
CA LEU A 698 5.48 5.02 31.16
C LEU A 698 4.17 4.36 30.75
N ARG A 699 3.07 4.69 31.45
CA ARG A 699 1.72 4.18 31.15
C ARG A 699 0.68 5.28 31.34
N VAL A 700 0.02 5.64 30.26
CA VAL A 700 -1.15 6.52 30.27
C VAL A 700 -2.40 5.64 30.32
N GLY A 701 -3.28 5.88 31.29
CA GLY A 701 -4.50 5.09 31.48
C GLY A 701 -5.15 5.33 32.84
N ALA A 702 -6.27 4.65 33.11
CA ALA A 702 -6.97 4.74 34.38
C ALA A 702 -6.27 3.92 35.48
N LEU A 703 -6.81 3.95 36.70
CA LEU A 703 -6.25 3.24 37.87
C LEU A 703 -5.96 1.75 37.60
N GLY A 704 -6.90 1.05 36.95
CA GLY A 704 -6.73 -0.38 36.62
C GLY A 704 -5.57 -0.65 35.65
N ASP A 705 -5.40 0.23 34.65
CA ASP A 705 -4.31 0.12 33.67
C ASP A 705 -2.93 0.20 34.33
N VAL A 706 -2.77 1.10 35.31
CA VAL A 706 -1.50 1.28 36.02
C VAL A 706 -1.25 0.12 36.99
N LEU A 707 -2.28 -0.36 37.69
CA LEU A 707 -2.16 -1.50 38.60
C LEU A 707 -1.80 -2.82 37.89
N LEU A 708 -2.10 -2.96 36.60
CA LEU A 708 -1.67 -4.11 35.79
C LEU A 708 -0.15 -4.15 35.56
N LEU A 709 0.58 -3.05 35.80
CA LEU A 709 2.05 -3.03 35.74
C LEU A 709 2.73 -3.76 36.89
N ARG A 710 2.01 -4.12 37.97
CA ARG A 710 2.60 -4.76 39.16
C ARG A 710 3.44 -5.99 38.83
N GLY A 711 3.07 -6.77 37.81
CA GLY A 711 3.86 -7.92 37.35
C GLY A 711 5.22 -7.51 36.77
N ALA A 712 5.24 -6.46 35.94
CA ALA A 712 6.46 -5.88 35.38
C ALA A 712 7.36 -5.29 36.49
N VAL A 713 6.76 -4.59 37.46
CA VAL A 713 7.47 -4.02 38.62
C VAL A 713 8.12 -5.12 39.46
N ALA A 714 7.36 -6.17 39.79
CA ALA A 714 7.86 -7.31 40.56
C ALA A 714 9.02 -8.03 39.86
N ALA A 715 8.90 -8.24 38.55
CA ALA A 715 9.94 -8.84 37.74
C ALA A 715 11.24 -8.00 37.75
N LEU A 716 11.12 -6.68 37.57
CA LEU A 716 12.28 -5.77 37.59
C LEU A 716 12.94 -5.69 38.98
N ARG A 717 12.15 -5.60 40.05
CA ARG A 717 12.68 -5.58 41.43
C ARG A 717 13.34 -6.91 41.79
N ALA A 718 12.78 -8.05 41.38
CA ALA A 718 13.40 -9.37 41.58
C ALA A 718 14.76 -9.49 40.85
N ALA A 719 14.93 -8.80 39.72
CA ALA A 719 16.19 -8.70 39.00
C ALA A 719 17.17 -7.65 39.60
N GLY A 720 16.77 -6.93 40.66
CA GLY A 720 17.61 -5.97 41.37
C GLY A 720 17.60 -4.55 40.77
N HIS A 721 16.57 -4.18 40.00
CA HIS A 721 16.42 -2.84 39.43
C HIS A 721 15.55 -1.93 40.32
N GLY A 722 15.87 -0.64 40.38
CA GLY A 722 14.98 0.42 40.86
C GLY A 722 13.92 0.73 39.81
N VAL A 723 12.68 1.01 40.23
CA VAL A 723 11.54 1.13 39.33
C VAL A 723 10.69 2.32 39.72
N SER A 724 10.52 3.26 38.79
CA SER A 724 9.57 4.38 38.91
C SER A 724 8.52 4.32 37.82
N VAL A 725 7.42 5.05 37.98
CA VAL A 725 6.35 5.14 36.97
C VAL A 725 6.09 6.58 36.54
N LEU A 726 5.77 6.80 35.27
CA LEU A 726 5.21 8.05 34.75
C LEU A 726 3.79 7.77 34.25
N ALA A 727 2.80 8.29 34.98
CA ALA A 727 1.38 7.95 34.84
C ALA A 727 0.48 9.08 35.40
N PRO A 728 -0.84 9.08 35.13
CA PRO A 728 -1.77 10.04 35.73
C PRO A 728 -1.66 10.08 37.25
N ALA A 729 -1.62 11.29 37.83
CA ALA A 729 -1.15 11.52 39.21
C ALA A 729 -1.78 10.57 40.25
N ALA A 730 -3.11 10.43 40.26
CA ALA A 730 -3.81 9.56 41.22
C ALA A 730 -3.54 8.06 40.99
N ALA A 731 -3.45 7.63 39.73
CA ALA A 731 -3.20 6.23 39.37
C ALA A 731 -1.74 5.83 39.61
N GLY A 732 -0.79 6.72 39.30
CA GLY A 732 0.63 6.54 39.60
C GLY A 732 0.88 6.47 41.11
N ALA A 733 0.30 7.41 41.87
CA ALA A 733 0.41 7.44 43.33
C ALA A 733 -0.12 6.15 43.99
N ALA A 734 -1.15 5.51 43.41
CA ALA A 734 -1.65 4.23 43.91
C ALA A 734 -0.57 3.14 43.94
N LEU A 735 0.39 3.16 43.01
CA LEU A 735 1.41 2.12 42.87
C LEU A 735 2.71 2.43 43.65
N VAL A 736 2.88 3.63 44.21
CA VAL A 736 4.08 4.01 44.98
C VAL A 736 4.04 3.37 46.36
N GLY A 737 5.05 2.57 46.71
CA GLY A 737 5.04 1.87 48.00
C GLY A 737 6.27 1.00 48.26
N PRO A 738 6.36 0.45 49.49
CA PRO A 738 7.55 -0.27 49.93
C PRO A 738 7.64 -1.73 49.43
N GLY A 739 6.55 -2.31 48.91
CA GLY A 739 6.46 -3.72 48.53
C GLY A 739 7.06 -4.04 47.17
N ALA A 740 7.45 -5.30 46.95
CA ALA A 740 8.17 -5.70 45.73
C ALA A 740 7.34 -5.59 44.43
N GLY A 741 6.01 -5.42 44.49
CA GLY A 741 5.16 -5.12 43.34
C GLY A 741 4.83 -3.63 43.18
N GLU A 742 5.46 -2.75 43.95
CA GLU A 742 5.20 -1.31 44.05
C GLU A 742 6.43 -0.54 43.57
N VAL A 743 6.24 0.70 43.10
CA VAL A 743 7.32 1.53 42.54
C VAL A 743 7.92 2.47 43.58
N ASP A 744 9.15 2.91 43.35
CA ASP A 744 9.89 3.84 44.21
C ASP A 744 9.30 5.25 44.17
N ALA A 745 8.88 5.71 42.99
CA ALA A 745 8.32 7.03 42.78
C ALA A 745 7.35 7.07 41.58
N ALA A 746 6.44 8.04 41.59
CA ALA A 746 5.57 8.36 40.47
C ALA A 746 5.80 9.79 39.99
N LEU A 747 5.99 9.95 38.68
CA LEU A 747 6.01 11.23 38.00
C LEU A 747 4.63 11.51 37.40
N PRO A 748 3.99 12.65 37.72
CA PRO A 748 2.64 12.94 37.26
C PRO A 748 2.64 13.27 35.76
N TRP A 749 1.80 12.55 35.00
CA TRP A 749 1.59 12.77 33.56
C TRP A 749 1.10 14.19 33.25
N GLU A 750 0.34 14.78 34.16
CA GLU A 750 -0.30 16.09 34.02
C GLU A 750 0.65 17.27 34.31
N ALA A 751 1.91 17.01 34.70
CA ALA A 751 2.87 18.08 34.92
C ALA A 751 3.09 18.88 33.63
N ALA A 752 3.10 20.21 33.73
CA ALA A 752 3.28 21.12 32.59
C ALA A 752 4.55 20.78 31.76
N ALA A 753 5.59 20.26 32.40
CA ALA A 753 6.81 19.82 31.76
C ALA A 753 6.58 18.66 30.77
N VAL A 754 5.68 17.71 31.09
CA VAL A 754 5.37 16.52 30.29
C VAL A 754 4.67 16.87 28.97
N ALA A 755 4.03 18.04 28.87
CA ALA A 755 3.42 18.51 27.62
C ALA A 755 4.43 18.60 26.46
N SER A 756 5.70 18.88 26.77
CA SER A 756 6.79 18.92 25.78
C SER A 756 7.11 17.54 25.16
N LEU A 757 6.78 16.43 25.83
CA LEU A 757 6.92 15.07 25.28
C LEU A 757 5.86 14.75 24.21
N LEU A 758 4.77 15.52 24.16
CA LEU A 758 3.67 15.38 23.20
C LEU A 758 3.78 16.36 22.03
N ALA A 759 4.70 17.32 22.10
CA ALA A 759 4.99 18.22 20.99
C ALA A 759 5.65 17.41 19.86
N LEU A 760 4.93 17.27 18.74
CA LEU A 760 5.38 16.50 17.57
C LEU A 760 6.63 17.10 16.91
N GLU A 761 6.89 18.40 17.15
CA GLU A 761 8.05 19.12 16.64
C GLU A 761 8.61 20.07 17.72
N GLY A 762 9.83 19.80 18.17
CA GLY A 762 10.56 20.66 19.12
C GLY A 762 11.51 19.87 20.03
N PRO A 763 12.56 20.51 20.59
CA PRO A 763 13.40 19.87 21.60
C PRO A 763 12.59 19.62 22.88
N ILE A 764 12.85 18.48 23.53
CA ILE A 764 12.28 18.18 24.86
C ILE A 764 12.67 19.31 25.82
N ALA A 765 11.71 19.78 26.61
CA ALA A 765 11.96 20.81 27.60
C ALA A 765 13.10 20.35 28.56
N PRO A 766 14.11 21.19 28.85
CA PRO A 766 15.24 20.83 29.71
C PRO A 766 14.83 20.21 31.05
N GLU A 767 13.68 20.62 31.58
CA GLU A 767 13.10 20.13 32.84
C GLU A 767 12.73 18.65 32.75
N ILE A 768 12.16 18.20 31.62
CA ILE A 768 11.87 16.78 31.40
C ILE A 768 13.13 15.99 31.09
N ALA A 769 14.04 16.54 30.29
CA ALA A 769 15.32 15.88 30.02
C ALA A 769 16.08 15.63 31.34
N HIS A 770 16.06 16.61 32.25
CA HIS A 770 16.60 16.46 33.59
C HIS A 770 15.85 15.41 34.43
N ALA A 771 14.51 15.46 34.45
CA ALA A 771 13.69 14.49 35.19
C ALA A 771 13.87 13.04 34.70
N LEU A 772 14.18 12.84 33.42
CA LEU A 772 14.40 11.52 32.82
C LEU A 772 15.86 11.05 32.92
N SER A 773 16.82 11.96 33.13
CA SER A 773 18.25 11.65 33.23
C SER A 773 18.66 10.60 34.27
N PRO A 774 17.96 10.39 35.41
CA PRO A 774 18.31 9.34 36.37
C PRO A 774 18.04 7.91 35.89
N PHE A 775 17.23 7.75 34.84
CA PHE A 775 16.77 6.44 34.36
C PHE A 775 17.65 5.94 33.22
N GLN A 776 18.18 4.72 33.39
CA GLN A 776 19.01 4.09 32.35
C GLN A 776 18.13 3.41 31.28
N ALA A 777 16.90 3.02 31.64
CA ALA A 777 15.93 2.43 30.72
C ALA A 777 14.53 3.02 30.93
N VAL A 778 13.77 3.16 29.84
CA VAL A 778 12.37 3.60 29.83
C VAL A 778 11.54 2.57 29.08
N VAL A 779 10.55 1.97 29.73
CA VAL A 779 9.57 1.10 29.08
C VAL A 779 8.31 1.92 28.81
N ALA A 780 8.07 2.24 27.55
CA ALA A 780 6.97 3.08 27.10
C ALA A 780 5.82 2.22 26.56
N TYR A 781 4.73 2.13 27.32
CA TYR A 781 3.52 1.43 26.91
C TYR A 781 2.63 2.37 26.09
N THR A 782 2.93 2.52 24.80
CA THR A 782 2.29 3.50 23.92
C THR A 782 2.15 3.01 22.48
N GLY A 783 1.04 3.36 21.83
CA GLY A 783 0.88 3.24 20.38
C GLY A 783 1.37 4.48 19.61
N ASN A 784 1.77 5.53 20.31
CA ASN A 784 2.21 6.78 19.69
C ASN A 784 3.70 6.71 19.34
N ALA A 785 4.00 6.55 18.05
CA ALA A 785 5.36 6.49 17.53
C ALA A 785 6.17 7.77 17.78
N ALA A 786 5.53 8.94 17.81
CA ALA A 786 6.20 10.22 18.07
C ALA A 786 6.65 10.32 19.53
N LEU A 787 5.81 9.90 20.49
CA LEU A 787 6.20 9.83 21.90
C LEU A 787 7.37 8.86 22.12
N ALA A 788 7.33 7.69 21.49
CA ALA A 788 8.44 6.72 21.55
C ALA A 788 9.73 7.28 20.93
N HIS A 789 9.62 8.08 19.86
CA HIS A 789 10.76 8.76 19.24
C HIS A 789 11.32 9.86 20.13
N ALA A 790 10.47 10.70 20.72
CA ALA A 790 10.87 11.76 21.64
C ALA A 790 11.66 11.16 22.82
N LEU A 791 11.14 10.11 23.47
CA LEU A 791 11.83 9.45 24.57
C LEU A 791 13.23 8.94 24.19
N LYS A 792 13.44 8.47 22.96
CA LYS A 792 14.77 8.03 22.49
C LYS A 792 15.80 9.15 22.45
N THR A 793 15.37 10.40 22.32
CA THR A 793 16.27 11.57 22.33
C THR A 793 16.83 11.90 23.73
N THR A 794 16.29 11.28 24.78
CA THR A 794 16.72 11.50 26.18
C THR A 794 18.01 10.76 26.56
N GLY A 795 18.48 9.84 25.70
CA GLY A 795 19.68 9.03 25.95
C GLY A 795 19.47 7.76 26.78
N ALA A 796 18.27 7.54 27.34
CA ALA A 796 17.90 6.29 27.99
C ALA A 796 17.62 5.18 26.96
N GLU A 797 17.79 3.91 27.36
CA GLU A 797 17.36 2.77 26.56
C GLU A 797 15.82 2.71 26.53
N VAL A 798 15.20 2.99 25.38
CA VAL A 798 13.73 3.02 25.26
C VAL A 798 13.18 1.74 24.65
N ILE A 799 12.32 1.08 25.40
CA ILE A 799 11.57 -0.11 25.00
C ILE A 799 10.12 0.31 24.77
N ALA A 800 9.71 0.39 23.51
CA ALA A 800 8.32 0.67 23.15
C ALA A 800 7.53 -0.64 23.10
N HIS A 801 6.38 -0.68 23.79
CA HIS A 801 5.50 -1.85 23.82
C HIS A 801 4.03 -1.43 23.65
N PRO A 802 3.21 -2.16 22.87
CA PRO A 802 1.80 -1.82 22.72
C PRO A 802 1.05 -1.83 24.07
N PRO A 803 0.21 -0.82 24.34
CA PRO A 803 -0.46 -0.70 25.63
C PRO A 803 -1.57 -1.74 25.84
N LEU A 804 -2.13 -2.29 24.77
CA LEU A 804 -3.22 -3.26 24.84
C LEU A 804 -2.74 -4.62 24.32
N PRO A 805 -3.12 -5.73 24.99
CA PRO A 805 -2.90 -7.07 24.44
C PRO A 805 -3.73 -7.28 23.15
N PRO A 806 -3.28 -8.16 22.24
CA PRO A 806 -4.09 -8.55 21.09
C PRO A 806 -5.38 -9.26 21.53
N GLU A 807 -6.38 -9.28 20.66
CA GLU A 807 -7.63 -10.00 20.90
C GLU A 807 -7.36 -11.50 21.11
N ALA A 808 -8.03 -12.11 22.10
CA ALA A 808 -7.73 -13.47 22.58
C ALA A 808 -6.26 -13.71 23.04
N GLY A 809 -5.51 -12.64 23.28
CA GLY A 809 -4.14 -12.69 23.79
C GLY A 809 -4.04 -13.03 25.29
N PRO A 810 -2.82 -13.01 25.86
CA PRO A 810 -2.63 -13.27 27.28
C PRO A 810 -3.29 -12.19 28.15
N HIS A 811 -3.45 -12.50 29.44
CA HIS A 811 -3.86 -11.53 30.45
C HIS A 811 -3.05 -10.22 30.35
N ALA A 812 -3.72 -9.06 30.42
CA ALA A 812 -3.12 -7.76 30.17
C ALA A 812 -1.87 -7.49 31.04
N GLY A 813 -1.89 -7.89 32.32
CA GLY A 813 -0.71 -7.79 33.18
C GLY A 813 0.50 -8.62 32.73
N ARG A 814 0.26 -9.83 32.17
CA ARG A 814 1.35 -10.66 31.60
C ARG A 814 1.85 -10.09 30.29
N TRP A 815 0.97 -9.56 29.46
CA TRP A 815 1.33 -8.86 28.23
C TRP A 815 2.27 -7.69 28.51
N LEU A 816 1.96 -6.87 29.52
CA LEU A 816 2.81 -5.72 29.89
C LEU A 816 4.15 -6.19 30.46
N ALA A 817 4.17 -7.24 31.29
CA ALA A 817 5.40 -7.78 31.86
C ALA A 817 6.39 -8.33 30.82
N GLN A 818 5.94 -8.75 29.63
CA GLN A 818 6.84 -9.20 28.56
C GLN A 818 7.85 -8.12 28.14
N ALA A 819 7.48 -6.83 28.22
CA ALA A 819 8.35 -5.74 27.81
C ALA A 819 9.64 -5.64 28.64
N VAL A 820 9.63 -6.09 29.90
CA VAL A 820 10.79 -5.99 30.78
C VAL A 820 11.75 -7.18 30.64
N ALA A 821 11.41 -8.20 29.86
CA ALA A 821 12.26 -9.39 29.68
C ALA A 821 13.63 -9.06 29.06
N VAL A 822 13.68 -8.06 28.17
CA VAL A 822 14.92 -7.59 27.54
C VAL A 822 15.90 -6.96 28.54
N LEU A 823 15.42 -6.52 29.71
CA LEU A 823 16.22 -5.99 30.80
C LEU A 823 16.71 -7.10 31.76
N GLY A 824 16.46 -8.38 31.44
CA GLY A 824 16.88 -9.51 32.27
C GLY A 824 15.90 -9.86 33.40
N ALA A 825 14.70 -9.28 33.40
CA ALA A 825 13.63 -9.58 34.35
C ALA A 825 12.79 -10.78 33.90
N ASP A 826 12.26 -11.57 34.84
CA ASP A 826 11.39 -12.71 34.52
C ASP A 826 9.91 -12.25 34.39
N PRO A 827 9.34 -12.20 33.17
CA PRO A 827 7.96 -11.75 32.94
C PRO A 827 6.91 -12.69 33.56
N ALA A 828 7.28 -13.90 33.98
CA ALA A 828 6.39 -14.83 34.68
C ALA A 828 6.25 -14.53 36.18
N THR A 829 6.99 -13.54 36.71
CA THR A 829 6.95 -13.16 38.13
C THR A 829 5.53 -12.78 38.55
N VAL A 830 5.01 -13.49 39.56
CA VAL A 830 3.69 -13.19 40.14
C VAL A 830 3.83 -11.97 41.07
N PRO A 831 3.02 -10.91 40.88
CA PRO A 831 3.14 -9.72 41.70
C PRO A 831 2.69 -9.99 43.14
N PRO A 832 3.52 -9.68 44.16
CA PRO A 832 3.13 -9.81 45.56
C PRO A 832 2.11 -8.74 45.93
N THR A 833 1.28 -9.02 46.93
CA THR A 833 0.23 -8.11 47.43
C THR A 833 0.83 -6.79 47.95
N MET A 834 0.07 -5.71 47.79
CA MET A 834 0.45 -4.37 48.24
C MET A 834 0.37 -4.28 49.76
N ARG A 835 1.14 -3.36 50.35
CA ARG A 835 1.23 -3.19 51.80
C ARG A 835 1.03 -1.74 52.20
N ALA A 836 0.30 -1.54 53.30
CA ALA A 836 0.13 -0.24 53.90
C ALA A 836 1.43 0.24 54.52
N THR A 837 1.74 1.52 54.37
CA THR A 837 2.67 2.21 55.25
C THR A 837 2.00 2.51 56.59
N GLY A 838 2.78 2.84 57.64
CA GLY A 838 2.21 3.20 58.94
C GLY A 838 1.25 4.40 58.86
N GLU A 839 1.53 5.37 58.00
CA GLU A 839 0.67 6.53 57.76
C GLU A 839 -0.66 6.15 57.08
N GLU A 840 -0.61 5.19 56.15
CA GLU A 840 -1.80 4.66 55.47
C GLU A 840 -2.68 3.85 56.44
N GLU A 841 -2.07 3.06 57.33
CA GLU A 841 -2.80 2.33 58.39
C GLU A 841 -3.48 3.30 59.35
N GLU A 842 -2.79 4.36 59.76
CA GLU A 842 -3.34 5.39 60.64
C GLU A 842 -4.48 6.17 59.97
N SER A 843 -4.34 6.50 58.68
CA SER A 843 -5.38 7.15 57.87
C SER A 843 -6.59 6.24 57.61
N ALA A 844 -6.39 4.93 57.54
CA ALA A 844 -7.46 3.95 57.37
C ALA A 844 -8.24 3.70 58.67
N ARG A 845 -7.61 3.89 59.84
CA ARG A 845 -8.17 3.54 61.15
C ARG A 845 -9.56 4.16 61.43
N PRO A 846 -9.82 5.45 61.18
CA PRO A 846 -11.15 6.02 61.43
C PRO A 846 -12.26 5.39 60.58
N TRP A 847 -11.92 4.88 59.39
CA TRP A 847 -12.87 4.16 58.54
C TRP A 847 -13.13 2.76 59.08
N LEU A 848 -12.06 2.05 59.47
CA LEU A 848 -12.16 0.70 60.04
C LEU A 848 -12.95 0.68 61.36
N ASP A 849 -12.76 1.68 62.21
CA ASP A 849 -13.49 1.80 63.47
C ASP A 849 -15.00 2.00 63.25
N ARG A 850 -15.38 2.71 62.18
CA ARG A 850 -16.80 2.91 61.81
C ARG A 850 -17.41 1.68 61.14
N LEU A 851 -16.63 0.96 60.34
CA LEU A 851 -17.07 -0.20 59.56
C LEU A 851 -17.16 -1.49 60.39
N GLY A 852 -16.27 -1.63 61.38
CA GLY A 852 -16.11 -2.87 62.14
C GLY A 852 -15.43 -3.98 61.34
N PRO A 853 -15.14 -5.14 61.96
CA PRO A 853 -14.45 -6.24 61.30
C PRO A 853 -15.33 -6.94 60.25
N GLY A 854 -14.72 -7.37 59.13
CA GLY A 854 -15.38 -8.22 58.15
C GLY A 854 -16.53 -7.54 57.39
N PHE A 855 -16.47 -6.22 57.23
CA PHE A 855 -17.49 -5.43 56.54
C PHE A 855 -17.59 -5.76 55.04
N LEU A 856 -18.77 -5.50 54.46
CA LEU A 856 -18.99 -5.53 53.02
C LEU A 856 -18.53 -4.20 52.40
N ALA A 857 -17.79 -4.24 51.31
CA ALA A 857 -17.43 -3.07 50.51
C ALA A 857 -17.98 -3.20 49.10
N LEU A 858 -18.62 -2.15 48.58
CA LEU A 858 -19.20 -2.13 47.25
C LEU A 858 -18.67 -0.97 46.41
N HIS A 859 -18.40 -1.24 45.14
CA HIS A 859 -18.12 -0.22 44.14
C HIS A 859 -19.01 -0.43 42.91
N PRO A 860 -20.14 0.30 42.79
CA PRO A 860 -21.10 0.14 41.71
C PRO A 860 -20.66 0.83 40.40
N GLY A 861 -19.57 1.61 40.46
CA GLY A 861 -19.02 2.35 39.34
C GLY A 861 -18.07 1.56 38.44
N SER A 862 -17.75 2.14 37.28
CA SER A 862 -16.71 1.68 36.37
C SER A 862 -16.40 2.75 35.31
N GLY A 863 -15.38 2.51 34.47
CA GLY A 863 -15.02 3.43 33.38
C GLY A 863 -16.05 3.55 32.24
N SER A 864 -17.18 2.83 32.29
CA SER A 864 -18.24 2.95 31.28
C SER A 864 -19.58 2.45 31.84
N PRO A 865 -20.72 3.16 31.65
CA PRO A 865 -22.02 2.74 32.17
C PRO A 865 -22.45 1.32 31.75
N ARG A 866 -22.05 0.85 30.57
CA ARG A 866 -22.35 -0.51 30.07
C ARG A 866 -21.72 -1.64 30.91
N LYS A 867 -20.71 -1.30 31.72
CA LYS A 867 -20.02 -2.22 32.62
C LYS A 867 -20.52 -2.10 34.07
N ASN A 868 -21.53 -1.27 34.33
CA ASN A 868 -22.11 -1.15 35.66
C ASN A 868 -23.23 -2.18 35.84
N TRP A 869 -23.15 -2.95 36.91
CA TRP A 869 -24.25 -3.82 37.32
C TRP A 869 -25.39 -2.98 37.92
N PRO A 870 -26.68 -3.32 37.68
CA PRO A 870 -27.80 -2.53 38.18
C PRO A 870 -27.73 -2.28 39.69
N ALA A 871 -27.93 -1.03 40.10
CA ALA A 871 -27.76 -0.62 41.50
C ALA A 871 -28.75 -1.33 42.44
N GLU A 872 -29.95 -1.64 41.97
CA GLU A 872 -30.97 -2.39 42.71
C GLU A 872 -30.44 -3.78 43.12
N ARG A 873 -29.65 -4.41 42.23
CA ARG A 873 -29.05 -5.73 42.51
C ARG A 873 -27.94 -5.63 43.54
N PHE A 874 -27.13 -4.57 43.53
CA PHE A 874 -26.22 -4.29 44.63
C PHE A 874 -26.96 -4.12 45.97
N GLY A 875 -28.12 -3.46 45.97
CA GLY A 875 -28.98 -3.36 47.16
C GLY A 875 -29.38 -4.73 47.72
N THR A 876 -29.75 -5.68 46.86
CA THR A 876 -30.06 -7.06 47.32
C THR A 876 -28.86 -7.79 47.93
N VAL A 877 -27.63 -7.50 47.46
CA VAL A 877 -26.40 -8.05 48.06
C VAL A 877 -26.15 -7.44 49.44
N VAL A 878 -26.38 -6.13 49.60
CA VAL A 878 -26.30 -5.45 50.91
C VAL A 878 -27.25 -6.11 51.90
N ASP A 879 -28.53 -6.26 51.54
CA ASP A 879 -29.53 -6.86 52.41
C ASP A 879 -29.14 -8.29 52.81
N ALA A 880 -28.62 -9.08 51.87
CA ALA A 880 -28.29 -10.49 52.10
C ALA A 880 -26.98 -10.73 52.87
N ILE A 881 -26.00 -9.81 52.79
CA ILE A 881 -24.64 -10.02 53.33
C ILE A 881 -24.32 -9.08 54.50
N ALA A 882 -24.66 -7.79 54.40
CA ALA A 882 -24.41 -6.84 55.48
C ALA A 882 -25.41 -7.05 56.63
N GLY A 883 -26.67 -7.37 56.32
CA GLY A 883 -27.70 -7.71 57.33
C GLY A 883 -27.93 -6.59 58.36
N GLY A 884 -27.85 -5.34 57.92
CA GLY A 884 -27.99 -4.14 58.77
C GLY A 884 -26.71 -3.68 59.48
N ARG A 885 -25.59 -4.42 59.35
CA ARG A 885 -24.27 -3.97 59.83
C ARG A 885 -23.72 -2.83 58.95
N PRO A 886 -22.79 -2.00 59.47
CA PRO A 886 -22.10 -1.00 58.66
C PRO A 886 -21.39 -1.62 57.45
N TRP A 887 -21.49 -0.99 56.29
CA TRP A 887 -20.86 -1.43 55.04
C TRP A 887 -20.37 -0.22 54.24
N LEU A 888 -19.35 -0.42 53.41
CA LEU A 888 -18.67 0.64 52.68
C LEU A 888 -19.23 0.79 51.26
N LEU A 889 -19.73 1.97 50.92
CA LEU A 889 -20.03 2.36 49.54
C LEU A 889 -18.90 3.24 49.01
N ILE A 890 -18.27 2.82 47.92
CA ILE A 890 -17.16 3.53 47.28
C ILE A 890 -17.69 4.27 46.05
N GLU A 891 -17.57 5.60 46.07
CA GLU A 891 -17.88 6.48 44.94
C GLU A 891 -16.59 7.08 44.39
N GLY A 892 -16.21 6.69 43.17
CA GLY A 892 -15.16 7.37 42.41
C GLY A 892 -15.68 8.65 41.76
N PRO A 893 -14.78 9.48 41.18
CA PRO A 893 -15.11 10.81 40.68
C PRO A 893 -16.20 10.87 39.60
N ALA A 894 -16.46 9.76 38.90
CA ALA A 894 -17.43 9.65 37.82
C ALA A 894 -18.61 8.70 38.13
N ASP A 895 -18.76 8.26 39.40
CA ASP A 895 -19.66 7.17 39.76
C ASP A 895 -20.97 7.63 40.42
N ALA A 896 -21.23 8.94 40.48
CA ALA A 896 -22.36 9.53 41.18
C ALA A 896 -23.72 8.91 40.80
N GLU A 897 -23.98 8.68 39.51
CA GLU A 897 -25.21 8.04 39.03
C GLU A 897 -25.36 6.59 39.51
N ALA A 898 -24.26 5.83 39.55
CA ALA A 898 -24.27 4.43 39.96
C ALA A 898 -24.34 4.28 41.50
N ALA A 899 -23.74 5.22 42.24
CA ALA A 899 -23.74 5.21 43.71
C ALA A 899 -25.04 5.75 44.32
N ARG A 900 -25.70 6.72 43.65
CA ARG A 900 -26.87 7.44 44.17
C ARG A 900 -27.98 6.54 44.73
N PRO A 901 -28.41 5.44 44.08
CA PRO A 901 -29.48 4.59 44.60
C PRO A 901 -29.11 3.86 45.91
N LEU A 902 -27.82 3.70 46.18
CA LEU A 902 -27.30 2.96 47.34
C LEU A 902 -27.07 3.85 48.57
N LEU A 903 -27.01 5.17 48.40
CA LEU A 903 -26.77 6.14 49.48
C LEU A 903 -27.87 6.17 50.56
N GLY A 904 -29.08 5.72 50.22
CA GLY A 904 -30.22 5.70 51.14
C GLY A 904 -30.38 4.40 51.93
N LEU A 905 -29.56 3.39 51.68
CA LEU A 905 -29.70 2.09 52.30
C LEU A 905 -29.17 2.07 53.75
N PRO A 906 -29.80 1.33 54.68
CA PRO A 906 -29.36 1.25 56.07
C PRO A 906 -27.90 0.78 56.21
N GLY A 907 -27.16 1.37 57.15
CA GLY A 907 -25.79 0.97 57.47
C GLY A 907 -24.72 1.46 56.48
N VAL A 908 -25.09 2.25 55.46
CA VAL A 908 -24.11 2.76 54.49
C VAL A 908 -23.10 3.72 55.13
N ILE A 909 -21.82 3.43 54.94
CA ILE A 909 -20.71 4.35 55.16
C ILE A 909 -20.22 4.74 53.78
N HIS A 910 -20.57 5.95 53.36
CA HIS A 910 -20.20 6.47 52.05
C HIS A 910 -18.79 7.06 52.08
N VAL A 911 -17.92 6.60 51.17
CA VAL A 911 -16.63 7.21 50.90
C VAL A 911 -16.61 7.82 49.50
N ARG A 912 -16.25 9.10 49.46
CA ARG A 912 -15.96 9.86 48.25
C ARG A 912 -14.55 10.42 48.35
N GLU A 913 -13.76 10.26 47.30
CA GLU A 913 -12.42 10.86 47.17
C GLU A 913 -11.42 10.48 48.28
N LEU A 914 -11.29 9.17 48.58
CA LEU A 914 -10.20 8.67 49.42
C LEU A 914 -8.93 8.42 48.59
N PRO A 915 -7.72 8.77 49.08
CA PRO A 915 -6.49 8.41 48.40
C PRO A 915 -6.44 6.89 48.13
N PRO A 916 -6.12 6.43 46.90
CA PRO A 916 -6.25 5.03 46.51
C PRO A 916 -5.52 4.05 47.44
N ARG A 917 -4.37 4.42 48.00
CA ARG A 917 -3.63 3.54 48.93
C ARG A 917 -4.31 3.42 50.29
N VAL A 918 -4.89 4.50 50.80
CA VAL A 918 -5.71 4.46 52.03
C VAL A 918 -6.97 3.63 51.78
N LEU A 919 -7.61 3.76 50.61
CA LEU A 919 -8.72 2.89 50.22
C LEU A 919 -8.29 1.43 50.15
N GLY A 920 -7.14 1.13 49.57
CA GLY A 920 -6.55 -0.21 49.55
C GLY A 920 -6.33 -0.77 50.96
N ALA A 921 -5.78 0.04 51.88
CA ALA A 921 -5.58 -0.35 53.28
C ALA A 921 -6.91 -0.63 54.02
N VAL A 922 -7.96 0.14 53.73
CA VAL A 922 -9.33 -0.13 54.22
C VAL A 922 -9.84 -1.45 53.64
N LEU A 923 -9.78 -1.62 52.31
CA LEU A 923 -10.25 -2.81 51.60
C LEU A 923 -9.53 -4.10 52.03
N ALA A 924 -8.25 -4.03 52.37
CA ALA A 924 -7.49 -5.17 52.89
C ALA A 924 -8.09 -5.78 54.18
N ARG A 925 -8.96 -5.04 54.87
CA ARG A 925 -9.69 -5.48 56.08
C ARG A 925 -11.16 -5.82 55.81
N ALA A 926 -11.64 -5.66 54.58
CA ALA A 926 -13.00 -6.03 54.22
C ALA A 926 -13.19 -7.55 54.34
N GLY A 927 -14.38 -7.97 54.77
CA GLY A 927 -14.79 -9.38 54.72
C GLY A 927 -15.14 -9.80 53.29
N LEU A 928 -15.67 -8.86 52.51
CA LEU A 928 -15.96 -9.04 51.09
C LEU A 928 -15.98 -7.68 50.40
N TYR A 929 -15.33 -7.60 49.24
CA TYR A 929 -15.51 -6.54 48.27
C TYR A 929 -16.27 -7.07 47.05
N VAL A 930 -17.30 -6.36 46.59
CA VAL A 930 -18.01 -6.66 45.35
C VAL A 930 -18.00 -5.43 44.44
N GLY A 931 -17.58 -5.59 43.21
CA GLY A 931 -17.51 -4.49 42.25
C GLY A 931 -17.45 -4.94 40.82
N ASN A 932 -17.68 -4.01 39.90
CA ASN A 932 -17.63 -4.27 38.46
C ASN A 932 -16.19 -4.42 37.95
N ASP A 933 -16.02 -4.70 36.66
CA ASP A 933 -14.77 -4.50 35.90
C ASP A 933 -14.32 -3.03 35.94
N SER A 934 -13.57 -2.67 36.99
CA SER A 934 -13.18 -1.31 37.34
C SER A 934 -11.78 -1.25 37.99
N GLY A 935 -11.18 -0.06 37.99
CA GLY A 935 -9.89 0.16 38.66
C GLY A 935 -9.91 -0.12 40.17
N VAL A 936 -11.04 0.09 40.84
CA VAL A 936 -11.20 -0.22 42.28
C VAL A 936 -11.19 -1.74 42.52
N SER A 937 -11.71 -2.54 41.58
CA SER A 937 -11.64 -4.00 41.66
C SER A 937 -10.20 -4.50 41.49
N HIS A 938 -9.41 -3.88 40.61
CA HIS A 938 -7.97 -4.14 40.53
C HIS A 938 -7.24 -3.77 41.82
N LEU A 939 -7.61 -2.64 42.44
CA LEU A 939 -7.05 -2.20 43.71
C LEU A 939 -7.39 -3.19 44.83
N ALA A 940 -8.66 -3.60 44.97
CA ALA A 940 -9.10 -4.58 45.96
C ALA A 940 -8.29 -5.90 45.85
N GLY A 941 -8.16 -6.44 44.63
CA GLY A 941 -7.35 -7.64 44.38
C GLY A 941 -5.86 -7.44 44.70
N ALA A 942 -5.30 -6.27 44.40
CA ALA A 942 -3.90 -5.96 44.68
C ALA A 942 -3.57 -5.90 46.17
N TRP A 943 -4.54 -5.49 46.99
CA TRP A 943 -4.47 -5.41 48.45
C TRP A 943 -4.96 -6.68 49.16
N ASP A 944 -5.12 -7.77 48.40
CA ASP A 944 -5.59 -9.07 48.88
C ASP A 944 -6.97 -9.03 49.54
N ALA A 945 -7.84 -8.09 49.21
CA ALA A 945 -9.22 -8.11 49.70
C ALA A 945 -9.96 -9.33 49.11
N PRO A 946 -10.79 -10.06 49.87
CA PRO A 946 -11.71 -11.04 49.30
C PRO A 946 -12.60 -10.33 48.28
N THR A 947 -12.39 -10.62 46.99
CA THR A 947 -12.90 -9.79 45.90
C THR A 947 -13.80 -10.62 45.01
N LEU A 948 -15.04 -10.17 44.81
CA LEU A 948 -15.96 -10.69 43.82
C LEU A 948 -16.11 -9.67 42.69
N ALA A 949 -15.41 -9.91 41.58
CA ALA A 949 -15.40 -9.00 40.43
C ALA A 949 -16.41 -9.43 39.36
N LEU A 950 -17.27 -8.50 38.94
CA LEU A 950 -18.37 -8.74 38.01
C LEU A 950 -18.01 -8.30 36.58
N PHE A 951 -18.16 -9.22 35.62
CA PHE A 951 -17.79 -9.01 34.21
C PHE A 951 -18.97 -9.25 33.27
N GLY A 952 -19.34 -8.24 32.48
CA GLY A 952 -20.36 -8.35 31.44
C GLY A 952 -19.72 -8.39 30.05
N PRO A 953 -19.51 -7.23 29.41
CA PRO A 953 -19.06 -7.15 28.01
C PRO A 953 -17.56 -7.36 27.80
N THR A 954 -16.76 -7.49 28.86
CA THR A 954 -15.31 -7.63 28.80
C THR A 954 -14.88 -9.04 29.21
N ASP A 955 -13.85 -9.58 28.56
CA ASP A 955 -13.35 -10.93 28.84
C ASP A 955 -12.50 -10.94 30.13
N PRO A 956 -12.94 -11.63 31.20
CA PRO A 956 -12.17 -11.72 32.43
C PRO A 956 -10.83 -12.44 32.28
N ARG A 957 -10.65 -13.33 31.30
CA ARG A 957 -9.34 -13.98 31.07
C ARG A 957 -8.25 -12.97 30.72
N GLN A 958 -8.66 -11.84 30.15
CA GLN A 958 -7.76 -10.77 29.74
C GLN A 958 -7.64 -9.66 30.80
N TRP A 959 -8.72 -9.36 31.52
CA TRP A 959 -8.85 -8.15 32.35
C TRP A 959 -9.12 -8.38 33.84
N ALA A 960 -9.18 -9.62 34.33
CA ALA A 960 -9.48 -9.87 35.75
C ALA A 960 -8.48 -9.20 36.71
N PRO A 961 -8.93 -8.73 37.89
CA PRO A 961 -8.04 -8.32 38.96
C PRO A 961 -7.04 -9.42 39.35
N VAL A 962 -5.78 -9.04 39.59
CA VAL A 962 -4.72 -9.96 40.01
C VAL A 962 -4.57 -9.90 41.52
N GLY A 963 -5.04 -10.94 42.20
CA GLY A 963 -4.93 -11.10 43.65
C GLY A 963 -5.21 -12.55 44.10
N PRO A 964 -4.69 -12.99 45.26
CA PRO A 964 -4.88 -14.35 45.76
C PRO A 964 -6.34 -14.71 46.04
N ARG A 965 -7.15 -13.74 46.47
CA ARG A 965 -8.55 -13.93 46.88
C ARG A 965 -9.56 -13.29 45.90
N VAL A 966 -9.25 -13.30 44.61
CA VAL A 966 -10.14 -12.79 43.56
C VAL A 966 -10.98 -13.92 42.98
N THR A 967 -12.30 -13.75 43.02
CA THR A 967 -13.30 -14.57 42.35
C THR A 967 -13.99 -13.74 41.27
N VAL A 968 -14.18 -14.31 40.09
CA VAL A 968 -14.86 -13.64 38.97
C VAL A 968 -16.25 -14.24 38.77
N VAL A 969 -17.24 -13.38 38.58
CA VAL A 969 -18.56 -13.76 38.06
C VAL A 969 -18.73 -13.07 36.71
N ALA A 970 -18.83 -13.87 35.65
CA ALA A 970 -19.01 -13.39 34.30
C ALA A 970 -20.43 -13.68 33.79
N SER A 971 -20.98 -12.76 33.02
CA SER A 971 -22.27 -12.93 32.36
C SER A 971 -22.18 -13.98 31.26
N PRO A 972 -23.04 -15.01 31.25
CA PRO A 972 -23.15 -15.94 30.13
C PRO A 972 -23.53 -15.25 28.81
N GLU A 973 -24.27 -14.14 28.90
CA GLU A 973 -24.80 -13.38 27.76
C GLU A 973 -23.91 -12.19 27.37
N GLY A 974 -22.79 -11.98 28.07
CA GLY A 974 -21.89 -10.85 27.80
C GLY A 974 -22.45 -9.47 28.19
N THR A 975 -23.50 -9.41 29.03
CA THR A 975 -24.09 -8.15 29.51
C THR A 975 -24.16 -8.11 31.03
N MET A 976 -24.01 -6.94 31.66
CA MET A 976 -24.13 -6.83 33.12
C MET A 976 -25.53 -7.25 33.62
N HIS A 977 -26.58 -7.00 32.83
CA HIS A 977 -27.96 -7.41 33.16
C HIS A 977 -28.15 -8.92 33.19
N GLY A 978 -27.31 -9.70 32.51
CA GLY A 978 -27.34 -11.17 32.55
C GLY A 978 -26.78 -11.78 33.84
N ILE A 979 -26.16 -11.00 34.73
CA ILE A 979 -25.65 -11.50 36.02
C ILE A 979 -26.74 -11.43 37.08
N GLU A 980 -27.37 -12.55 37.39
CA GLU A 980 -28.43 -12.62 38.40
C GLU A 980 -27.91 -12.40 39.83
N ALA A 981 -28.66 -11.62 40.63
CA ALA A 981 -28.26 -11.29 42.00
C ALA A 981 -28.10 -12.52 42.90
N GLY A 982 -28.94 -13.55 42.70
CA GLY A 982 -28.84 -14.81 43.42
C GLY A 982 -27.49 -15.52 43.22
N VAL A 983 -26.90 -15.43 42.02
CA VAL A 983 -25.58 -16.01 41.74
C VAL A 983 -24.49 -15.26 42.49
N VAL A 984 -24.55 -13.92 42.49
CA VAL A 984 -23.60 -13.07 43.22
C VAL A 984 -23.70 -13.31 44.73
N ILE A 985 -24.91 -13.41 45.28
CA ILE A 985 -25.14 -13.69 46.71
C ILE A 985 -24.64 -15.10 47.09
N ALA A 986 -24.90 -16.11 46.26
CA ALA A 986 -24.41 -17.46 46.51
C ALA A 986 -22.87 -17.49 46.58
N ARG A 987 -22.20 -16.86 45.61
CA ARG A 987 -20.73 -16.74 45.60
C ARG A 987 -20.19 -15.89 46.74
N ALA A 988 -20.89 -14.82 47.11
CA ALA A 988 -20.54 -14.00 48.26
C ALA A 988 -20.50 -14.84 49.55
N ARG A 989 -21.52 -15.69 49.77
CA ARG A 989 -21.60 -16.61 50.92
C ARG A 989 -20.58 -17.74 50.93
N GLU A 990 -19.96 -18.05 49.80
CA GLU A 990 -18.82 -18.99 49.75
C GLU A 990 -17.52 -18.33 50.22
N ILE A 991 -17.44 -16.99 50.16
CA ILE A 991 -16.25 -16.20 50.49
C ILE A 991 -16.26 -15.71 51.95
N VAL A 992 -17.43 -15.27 52.45
CA VAL A 992 -17.64 -14.81 53.84
C VAL A 992 -18.06 -15.95 54.75
#